data_AF-Q0AJ05-F1
#
_entry.id   AF-Q0AJ05-F1
#
_cell.length_a   1.000
_cell.length_b   1.000
_cell.length_c   1.000
_cell.angle_alpha   90.00
_cell.angle_beta   90.00
_cell.angle_gamma   90.00
#
_symmetry.space_group_name_H-M   'P 1'
#
loop_
_entity.id
_entity.type
_entity.pdbx_description
1 polymer ?
#
loop_
_entity_poly.entity_id
_entity_poly.type
_entity_poly.pdbx_seq_one_letter_code
_entity_poly.pdbx_strand_id
1 'polypeptide(L)'
;MKYVIFVVAGLSTIMLFLLASAGANTEFFERHYRWLIVSIVIFLLLLIGIVGFLLGRLRRRLKTGVFGSKLALRLLMVFSLMAILPGALVYGISVQFLGKSIESWFDVKVDRALEGGLTLGQTILDNLLEELQKKARAAAIDLAEPSSFPLTVLNQLLIQSQIQEATLFNQDGKVIAFTGLDDTVLFPEIPNTEAMRRIRMQRDYSAVETLANNTLYLRVLVPVNILSANEDIRVLQVLQRVPQSIAHNAEIVQAGFSDYQELMLSRQGLTRLYSVTLTLALLLALFSALAGAFLISEKLSAPLGSLAEGTRAVAQGDFSRRHQIHSTDEFGILTESFNLMTEQLEAARTIAQQHQQEIENARAYLENILANLSSGVIVFDKVLRIRAVNQSAEQILQIPLTNFEGLTIEECAKQEAGLRLLAGEIRSGFDSEEVGEWQRQVLHFNADKEQVLLLRGSRLPQASGGGVVVFDDITSLLQVQRTVAWGEVARRLAHEIKNPLTPIQLSAERLQHKLISKLDEPDARILKRSTETIVNQVEALKKMVNEFREYARVPEPELYQVDINRLVREILALYQTTDNTENESPLPPITIELAGELAPVRGDPARLRQVIHNLLQNAQDALANIKEAAITVRTRSVNNGIELSVTDNGKGFPEQVKTHVFEPYVTTKPRGTGLGLPIVKKIVDEHGGTVKIQNIQPHGAQVSIILPAFLHNSSHVSSEAAHA
;
A
#
# COMPACT_ATOMS: atom_id res chain seq x y z
N MET A 1 -25.15 -25.12 -16.54
CA MET A 1 -25.20 -24.48 -17.89
C MET A 1 -24.36 -25.22 -18.91
N LYS A 2 -23.06 -25.45 -18.68
CA LYS A 2 -22.22 -26.22 -19.62
C LYS A 2 -22.85 -27.56 -20.03
N TYR A 3 -23.33 -28.36 -19.07
CA TYR A 3 -24.02 -29.63 -19.35
C TYR A 3 -25.30 -29.49 -20.19
N VAL A 4 -26.10 -28.44 -19.93
CA VAL A 4 -27.33 -28.18 -20.71
C VAL A 4 -26.99 -27.86 -22.16
N ILE A 5 -25.93 -27.08 -22.40
CA ILE A 5 -25.47 -26.76 -23.76
C ILE A 5 -24.98 -28.01 -24.49
N PHE A 6 -24.23 -28.89 -23.82
CA PHE A 6 -23.79 -30.17 -24.39
C PHE A 6 -24.96 -31.11 -24.74
N VAL A 7 -25.95 -31.23 -23.84
CA VAL A 7 -27.14 -32.06 -24.09
C VAL A 7 -27.96 -31.51 -25.25
N VAL A 8 -28.17 -30.18 -25.30
CA VAL A 8 -28.88 -29.55 -26.43
C VAL A 8 -28.10 -29.76 -27.73
N ALA A 9 -26.78 -29.59 -27.74
CA ALA A 9 -25.95 -29.82 -28.92
C ALA A 9 -26.09 -31.27 -29.42
N GLY A 10 -26.02 -32.27 -28.54
CA GLY A 10 -26.21 -33.68 -28.89
C GLY A 10 -27.61 -33.97 -29.47
N LEU A 11 -28.67 -33.47 -28.82
CA LEU A 11 -30.04 -33.57 -29.34
C LEU A 11 -30.19 -32.87 -30.70
N SER A 12 -29.51 -31.75 -30.90
CA SER A 12 -29.53 -30.99 -32.16
C SER A 12 -28.93 -31.81 -33.29
N THR A 13 -27.78 -32.47 -33.05
CA THR A 13 -27.14 -33.34 -34.03
C THR A 13 -28.03 -34.52 -34.37
N ILE A 14 -28.67 -35.15 -33.38
CA ILE A 14 -29.61 -36.26 -33.60
C ILE A 14 -30.82 -35.78 -34.43
N MET A 15 -31.41 -34.63 -34.09
CA MET A 15 -32.56 -34.09 -34.82
C MET A 15 -32.20 -33.73 -36.27
N LEU A 16 -31.05 -33.09 -36.51
CA LEU A 16 -30.56 -32.80 -37.86
C LEU A 16 -30.28 -34.08 -38.66
N PHE A 17 -29.70 -35.11 -38.02
CA PHE A 17 -29.45 -36.41 -38.66
C PHE A 17 -30.75 -37.12 -39.04
N LEU A 18 -31.74 -37.17 -38.15
CA LEU A 18 -33.04 -37.74 -38.43
C LEU A 18 -33.74 -37.02 -39.59
N LEU A 19 -33.62 -35.70 -39.65
CA LEU A 19 -34.18 -34.87 -40.73
C LEU A 19 -33.49 -35.11 -42.08
N ALA A 20 -32.16 -35.21 -42.08
CA ALA A 20 -31.39 -35.51 -43.28
C ALA A 20 -31.69 -36.93 -43.80
N SER A 21 -31.78 -37.91 -42.89
CA SER A 21 -32.13 -39.29 -43.22
C SER A 21 -33.57 -39.41 -43.74
N ALA A 22 -34.51 -38.65 -43.16
CA ALA A 22 -35.90 -38.64 -43.61
C ALA A 22 -36.09 -37.97 -44.99
N GLY A 23 -35.24 -37.00 -45.35
CA GLY A 23 -35.24 -36.42 -46.69
C GLY A 23 -34.67 -37.35 -47.77
N ALA A 24 -33.89 -38.38 -47.39
CA ALA A 24 -33.26 -39.32 -48.32
C ALA A 24 -34.03 -40.64 -48.49
N ASN A 25 -34.98 -40.96 -47.61
CA ASN A 25 -35.72 -42.22 -47.63
C ASN A 25 -37.23 -41.99 -47.48
N THR A 26 -37.95 -42.06 -48.60
CA THR A 26 -39.39 -41.76 -48.71
C THR A 26 -40.25 -42.69 -47.86
N GLU A 27 -39.91 -43.98 -47.78
CA GLU A 27 -40.68 -44.98 -47.02
C GLU A 27 -40.55 -44.77 -45.50
N PHE A 28 -39.35 -44.44 -45.03
CA PHE A 28 -39.10 -44.11 -43.61
C PHE A 28 -39.84 -42.84 -43.20
N PHE A 29 -39.84 -41.84 -44.09
CA PHE A 29 -40.54 -40.58 -43.90
C PHE A 29 -42.05 -40.78 -43.78
N GLU A 30 -42.69 -41.51 -44.70
CA GLU A 30 -44.14 -41.72 -44.65
C GLU A 30 -44.61 -42.40 -43.36
N ARG A 31 -43.92 -43.46 -42.92
CA ARG A 31 -44.32 -44.22 -41.73
C ARG A 31 -44.13 -43.43 -40.42
N HIS A 32 -43.11 -42.57 -40.35
CA HIS A 32 -42.74 -41.87 -39.11
C HIS A 32 -42.95 -40.36 -39.14
N TYR A 33 -43.54 -39.80 -40.20
CA TYR A 33 -43.69 -38.36 -40.42
C TYR A 33 -44.27 -37.62 -39.22
N ARG A 34 -45.40 -38.11 -38.68
CA ARG A 34 -46.08 -37.47 -37.54
C ARG A 34 -45.19 -37.45 -36.29
N TRP A 35 -44.55 -38.58 -35.98
CA TRP A 35 -43.69 -38.68 -34.79
C TRP A 35 -42.42 -37.83 -34.91
N LEU A 36 -41.84 -37.76 -36.12
CA LEU A 36 -40.68 -36.92 -36.40
C LEU A 36 -41.03 -35.43 -36.22
N ILE A 37 -42.15 -34.98 -36.82
CA ILE A 37 -42.61 -33.59 -36.66
C ILE A 37 -42.94 -33.25 -35.21
N VAL A 38 -43.66 -34.13 -34.48
CA VAL A 38 -43.97 -33.92 -33.06
C VAL A 38 -42.68 -33.80 -32.23
N SER A 39 -41.71 -34.67 -32.46
CA SER A 39 -40.42 -34.64 -31.75
C SER A 39 -39.66 -33.33 -32.00
N ILE A 40 -39.67 -32.83 -33.25
CA ILE A 40 -39.04 -31.55 -33.60
C ILE A 40 -39.77 -30.37 -32.94
N VAL A 41 -41.11 -30.36 -32.94
CA VAL A 41 -41.88 -29.30 -32.28
C VAL A 41 -41.61 -29.28 -30.77
N ILE A 42 -41.55 -30.44 -30.12
CA ILE A 42 -41.18 -30.55 -28.70
C ILE A 42 -39.77 -29.99 -28.48
N PHE A 43 -38.81 -30.35 -29.33
CA PHE A 43 -37.44 -29.86 -29.24
C PHE A 43 -37.33 -28.35 -29.47
N LEU A 44 -38.09 -27.79 -30.42
CA LEU A 44 -38.19 -26.36 -30.66
C LEU A 44 -38.73 -25.61 -29.44
N LEU A 45 -39.80 -26.11 -28.82
CA LEU A 45 -40.36 -25.54 -27.60
C LEU A 45 -39.37 -25.59 -26.44
N LEU A 46 -38.63 -26.69 -26.29
CA LEU A 46 -37.55 -26.82 -25.31
C LEU A 46 -36.47 -25.75 -25.54
N LEU A 47 -36.02 -25.57 -26.79
CA LEU A 47 -34.99 -24.60 -27.14
C LEU A 47 -35.45 -23.16 -26.88
N ILE A 48 -36.68 -22.81 -27.27
CA ILE A 48 -37.29 -21.51 -26.94
C ILE A 48 -37.37 -21.32 -25.42
N GLY A 49 -37.77 -22.34 -24.67
CA GLY A 49 -37.82 -22.31 -23.21
C GLY A 49 -36.45 -22.06 -22.57
N ILE A 50 -35.40 -22.71 -23.06
CA ILE A 50 -34.02 -22.51 -22.58
C ILE A 50 -33.52 -21.11 -22.92
N VAL A 51 -33.78 -20.61 -24.13
CA VAL A 51 -33.45 -19.22 -24.51
C VAL A 51 -34.18 -18.23 -23.60
N GLY A 52 -35.47 -18.44 -23.33
CA GLY A 52 -36.24 -17.63 -22.38
C GLY A 52 -35.66 -17.66 -20.96
N PHE A 53 -35.25 -18.84 -20.48
CA PHE A 53 -34.57 -19.00 -19.19
C PHE A 53 -33.23 -18.24 -19.14
N LEU A 54 -32.42 -18.33 -20.20
CA LEU A 54 -31.15 -17.60 -20.32
C LEU A 54 -31.35 -16.08 -20.25
N LEU A 55 -32.32 -15.56 -21.00
CA LEU A 55 -32.68 -14.14 -20.99
C LEU A 55 -33.23 -13.70 -19.63
N GLY A 56 -34.08 -14.52 -19.01
CA GLY A 56 -34.61 -14.26 -17.67
C GLY A 56 -33.52 -14.22 -16.60
N ARG A 57 -32.56 -15.15 -16.65
CA ARG A 57 -31.41 -15.18 -15.74
C ARG A 57 -30.51 -13.96 -15.93
N LEU A 58 -30.25 -13.55 -17.17
CA LEU A 58 -29.50 -12.33 -17.47
C LEU A 58 -30.22 -11.10 -16.92
N ARG A 59 -31.54 -11.00 -17.12
CA ARG A 59 -32.36 -9.90 -16.59
C ARG A 59 -32.32 -9.82 -15.06
N ARG A 60 -32.34 -10.97 -14.37
CA ARG A 60 -32.14 -11.03 -12.92
C ARG A 60 -30.76 -10.53 -12.52
N ARG A 61 -29.68 -11.01 -13.17
CA ARG A 61 -28.30 -10.57 -12.91
C ARG A 61 -28.09 -9.06 -13.13
N LEU A 62 -28.77 -8.48 -14.12
CA LEU A 62 -28.78 -7.03 -14.38
C LEU A 62 -29.49 -6.26 -13.27
N LYS A 63 -30.64 -6.75 -12.78
CA LYS A 63 -31.35 -6.13 -11.66
C LYS A 63 -30.55 -6.18 -10.35
N THR A 64 -29.82 -7.27 -10.11
CA THR A 64 -29.02 -7.45 -8.89
C THR A 64 -27.65 -6.77 -8.95
N GLY A 65 -27.33 -6.04 -10.03
CA GLY A 65 -26.10 -5.23 -10.11
C GLY A 65 -24.80 -6.03 -10.08
N VAL A 66 -24.82 -7.33 -10.40
CA VAL A 66 -23.63 -8.19 -10.32
C VAL A 66 -22.60 -7.73 -11.35
N PHE A 67 -21.33 -7.66 -10.95
CA PHE A 67 -20.22 -7.27 -11.82
C PHE A 67 -20.17 -8.14 -13.09
N GLY A 68 -19.92 -7.52 -14.24
CA GLY A 68 -19.93 -8.20 -15.55
C GLY A 68 -21.30 -8.40 -16.20
N SER A 69 -22.42 -8.15 -15.51
CA SER A 69 -23.77 -8.29 -16.09
C SER A 69 -24.04 -7.36 -17.29
N LYS A 70 -23.51 -6.13 -17.27
CA LYS A 70 -23.58 -5.19 -18.41
C LYS A 70 -22.78 -5.66 -19.61
N LEU A 71 -21.59 -6.25 -19.37
CA LEU A 71 -20.77 -6.85 -20.42
C LEU A 71 -21.48 -8.05 -21.04
N ALA A 72 -22.07 -8.90 -20.20
CA ALA A 72 -22.88 -10.04 -20.63
C ALA A 72 -24.00 -9.62 -21.60
N LEU A 73 -24.74 -8.56 -21.25
CA LEU A 73 -25.80 -8.01 -22.10
C LEU A 73 -25.25 -7.46 -23.43
N ARG A 74 -24.14 -6.74 -23.40
CA ARG A 74 -23.53 -6.17 -24.61
C ARG A 74 -23.03 -7.28 -25.55
N LEU A 75 -22.35 -8.29 -25.02
CA LEU A 75 -21.93 -9.46 -25.80
C LEU A 75 -23.15 -10.20 -26.37
N LEU A 76 -24.16 -10.45 -25.55
CA LEU A 76 -25.38 -11.12 -26.00
C LEU A 76 -26.06 -10.35 -27.13
N MET A 77 -26.16 -9.02 -27.06
CA MET A 77 -26.70 -8.20 -28.16
C MET A 77 -25.87 -8.33 -29.44
N VAL A 78 -24.54 -8.23 -29.35
CA VAL A 78 -23.64 -8.34 -30.51
C VAL A 78 -23.75 -9.72 -31.16
N PHE A 79 -23.67 -10.80 -30.38
CA PHE A 79 -23.77 -12.17 -30.90
C PHE A 79 -25.17 -12.48 -31.44
N SER A 80 -26.23 -12.00 -30.79
CA SER A 80 -27.60 -12.18 -31.29
C SER A 80 -27.78 -11.46 -32.62
N LEU A 81 -27.32 -10.22 -32.74
CA LEU A 81 -27.40 -9.47 -33.99
C LEU A 81 -26.61 -10.15 -35.11
N MET A 82 -25.39 -10.63 -34.79
CA MET A 82 -24.52 -11.33 -35.74
C MET A 82 -25.09 -12.68 -36.18
N ALA A 83 -25.89 -13.35 -35.36
CA ALA A 83 -26.55 -14.61 -35.71
C ALA A 83 -27.90 -14.40 -36.43
N ILE A 84 -28.74 -13.49 -35.93
CA ILE A 84 -30.10 -13.27 -36.44
C ILE A 84 -30.06 -12.61 -37.81
N LEU A 85 -29.23 -11.59 -38.02
CA LEU A 85 -29.33 -10.76 -39.23
C LEU A 85 -28.91 -11.52 -40.50
N PRO A 86 -27.73 -12.18 -40.56
CA PRO A 86 -27.39 -13.05 -41.69
C PRO A 86 -28.28 -14.30 -41.73
N GLY A 87 -28.61 -14.89 -40.58
CA GLY A 87 -29.42 -16.10 -40.50
C GLY A 87 -30.83 -15.91 -41.03
N ALA A 88 -31.50 -14.81 -40.68
CA ALA A 88 -32.83 -14.47 -41.18
C ALA A 88 -32.83 -14.15 -42.68
N LEU A 89 -31.77 -13.52 -43.18
CA LEU A 89 -31.60 -13.26 -44.62
C LEU A 89 -31.48 -14.57 -45.39
N VAL A 90 -30.58 -15.46 -44.96
CA VAL A 90 -30.42 -16.80 -45.57
C VAL A 90 -31.72 -17.58 -45.49
N TYR A 91 -32.37 -17.60 -44.32
CA TYR A 91 -33.67 -18.27 -44.13
C TYR A 91 -34.72 -17.75 -45.11
N GLY A 92 -34.88 -16.43 -45.22
CA GLY A 92 -35.85 -15.80 -46.12
C GLY A 92 -35.61 -16.15 -47.58
N ILE A 93 -34.35 -16.04 -48.04
CA ILE A 93 -33.96 -16.41 -49.40
C ILE A 93 -34.17 -17.90 -49.64
N SER A 94 -33.78 -18.77 -48.71
CA SER A 94 -33.91 -20.22 -48.84
C SER A 94 -35.37 -20.66 -48.90
N VAL A 95 -36.25 -20.13 -48.05
CA VAL A 95 -37.69 -20.45 -48.10
C VAL A 95 -38.31 -19.96 -49.40
N GLN A 96 -37.98 -18.75 -49.84
CA GLN A 96 -38.49 -18.20 -51.10
C GLN A 96 -38.01 -19.00 -52.32
N PHE A 97 -36.72 -19.33 -52.36
CA PHE A 97 -36.11 -20.13 -53.42
C PHE A 97 -36.72 -21.52 -53.44
N LEU A 98 -36.73 -22.22 -52.32
CA LEU A 98 -37.26 -23.58 -52.22
C LEU A 98 -38.75 -23.65 -52.61
N GLY A 99 -39.57 -22.71 -52.12
CA GLY A 99 -40.99 -22.65 -52.46
C GLY A 99 -41.22 -22.51 -53.96
N LYS A 100 -40.50 -21.57 -54.60
CA LYS A 100 -40.58 -21.35 -56.06
C LYS A 100 -39.98 -22.48 -56.88
N SER A 101 -38.86 -23.05 -56.45
CA SER A 101 -38.20 -24.16 -57.16
C SER A 101 -39.06 -25.42 -57.15
N ILE A 102 -39.64 -25.78 -56.00
CA ILE A 102 -40.55 -26.93 -55.90
C ILE A 102 -41.80 -26.68 -56.76
N GLU A 103 -42.38 -25.47 -56.71
CA GLU A 103 -43.53 -25.12 -57.56
C GLU A 103 -43.23 -25.21 -59.06
N SER A 104 -42.03 -24.81 -59.49
CA SER A 104 -41.62 -24.88 -60.90
C SER A 104 -41.39 -26.30 -61.43
N TRP A 105 -40.92 -27.23 -60.60
CA TRP A 105 -40.73 -28.64 -60.99
C TRP A 105 -42.07 -29.39 -61.15
N PHE A 106 -43.10 -28.83 -60.52
CA PHE A 106 -44.43 -29.38 -60.40
C PHE A 106 -45.46 -28.49 -61.11
N ASP A 107 -45.05 -27.91 -62.23
CA ASP A 107 -45.90 -27.06 -63.07
C ASP A 107 -46.95 -27.91 -63.80
N VAL A 108 -48.10 -27.28 -64.04
CA VAL A 108 -49.27 -27.80 -64.76
C VAL A 108 -48.90 -28.33 -66.15
N LYS A 109 -47.75 -27.93 -66.71
CA LYS A 109 -47.26 -28.38 -68.02
C LYS A 109 -46.90 -29.87 -68.06
N VAL A 110 -46.28 -30.41 -67.01
CA VAL A 110 -45.90 -31.84 -66.97
C VAL A 110 -47.14 -32.70 -66.77
N ASP A 111 -48.01 -32.26 -65.85
CA ASP A 111 -49.31 -32.89 -65.58
C ASP A 111 -50.16 -32.96 -66.86
N ARG A 112 -50.35 -31.83 -67.56
CA ARG A 112 -51.07 -31.78 -68.85
C ARG A 112 -50.42 -32.61 -69.95
N ALA A 113 -49.08 -32.73 -69.97
CA ALA A 113 -48.39 -33.51 -70.99
C ALA A 113 -48.57 -35.03 -70.76
N LEU A 114 -48.52 -35.49 -69.51
CA LEU A 114 -48.75 -36.89 -69.15
C LEU A 114 -50.23 -37.26 -69.29
N GLU A 115 -51.15 -36.40 -68.83
CA GLU A 115 -52.59 -36.56 -69.05
C GLU A 115 -52.93 -36.57 -70.54
N GLY A 116 -52.32 -35.66 -71.33
CA GLY A 116 -52.43 -35.64 -72.79
C GLY A 116 -51.89 -36.91 -73.45
N GLY A 117 -50.78 -37.46 -72.95
CA GLY A 117 -50.20 -38.73 -73.43
C GLY A 117 -51.09 -39.94 -73.11
N LEU A 118 -51.65 -39.99 -71.90
CA LEU A 118 -52.56 -41.06 -71.48
C LEU A 118 -53.86 -41.05 -72.28
N THR A 119 -54.48 -39.88 -72.43
CA THR A 119 -55.69 -39.70 -73.25
C THR A 119 -55.44 -40.02 -74.71
N LEU A 120 -54.28 -39.67 -75.27
CA LEU A 120 -53.88 -40.08 -76.62
C LEU A 120 -53.75 -41.60 -76.74
N GLY A 121 -53.13 -42.26 -75.76
CA GLY A 121 -53.00 -43.72 -75.71
C GLY A 121 -54.36 -44.42 -75.67
N GLN A 122 -55.26 -43.95 -74.81
CA GLN A 122 -56.65 -44.44 -74.74
C GLN A 122 -57.38 -44.24 -76.06
N THR A 123 -57.29 -43.05 -76.66
CA THR A 123 -57.92 -42.75 -77.96
C THR A 123 -57.41 -43.66 -79.08
N ILE A 124 -56.12 -43.99 -79.10
CA ILE A 124 -55.55 -44.92 -80.07
C ILE A 124 -56.13 -46.34 -79.86
N LEU A 125 -56.22 -46.82 -78.63
CA LEU A 125 -56.80 -48.12 -78.32
C LEU A 125 -58.29 -48.18 -78.67
N ASP A 126 -59.04 -47.13 -78.38
CA ASP A 126 -60.47 -47.02 -78.73
C ASP A 126 -60.67 -47.02 -80.25
N ASN A 127 -59.84 -46.30 -81.00
CA ASN A 127 -59.86 -46.32 -82.46
C ASN A 127 -59.55 -47.72 -83.03
N LEU A 128 -58.57 -48.43 -82.47
CA LEU A 128 -58.25 -49.80 -82.88
C LEU A 128 -59.41 -50.77 -82.55
N LEU A 129 -60.06 -50.61 -81.39
CA LEU A 129 -61.26 -51.38 -81.05
C LEU A 129 -62.40 -51.12 -82.03
N GLU A 130 -62.66 -49.85 -82.36
CA GLU A 130 -63.72 -49.49 -83.30
C GLU A 130 -63.45 -50.04 -84.71
N GLU A 131 -62.20 -49.98 -85.18
CA GLU A 131 -61.80 -50.54 -86.46
C GLU A 131 -61.95 -52.07 -86.48
N LEU A 132 -61.51 -52.75 -85.42
CA LEU A 132 -61.66 -54.19 -85.27
C LEU A 132 -63.14 -54.61 -85.23
N GLN A 133 -63.96 -53.83 -84.54
CA GLN A 133 -65.41 -54.06 -84.48
C GLN A 133 -66.07 -53.90 -85.84
N LYS A 134 -65.67 -52.91 -86.65
CA LYS A 134 -66.15 -52.75 -88.03
C LYS A 134 -65.80 -53.97 -88.89
N LYS A 135 -64.57 -54.47 -88.78
CA LYS A 135 -64.12 -55.68 -89.51
C LYS A 135 -64.87 -56.94 -89.06
N ALA A 136 -65.06 -57.11 -87.75
CA ALA A 136 -65.83 -58.22 -87.20
C ALA A 136 -67.30 -58.19 -87.65
N ARG A 137 -67.94 -57.01 -87.71
CA ARG A 137 -69.29 -56.85 -88.26
C ARG A 137 -69.39 -57.23 -89.72
N ALA A 138 -68.43 -56.81 -90.55
CA ALA A 138 -68.40 -57.19 -91.95
C ALA A 138 -68.31 -58.71 -92.12
N ALA A 139 -67.39 -59.37 -91.40
CA ALA A 139 -67.28 -60.82 -91.42
C ALA A 139 -68.50 -61.54 -90.85
N ALA A 140 -69.19 -60.95 -89.85
CA ALA A 140 -70.43 -61.49 -89.31
C ALA A 140 -71.57 -61.50 -90.34
N ILE A 141 -71.62 -60.53 -91.26
CA ILE A 141 -72.58 -60.50 -92.36
C ILE A 141 -72.26 -61.62 -93.37
N ASP A 142 -70.99 -61.78 -93.74
CA ASP A 142 -70.56 -62.86 -94.65
C ASP A 142 -70.84 -64.25 -94.06
N LEU A 143 -70.64 -64.42 -92.75
CA LEU A 143 -70.95 -65.66 -92.00
C LEU A 143 -72.44 -65.91 -91.83
N ALA A 144 -73.30 -64.91 -92.04
CA ALA A 144 -74.74 -65.07 -91.99
C ALA A 144 -75.32 -65.66 -93.29
N GLU A 145 -74.54 -65.67 -94.39
CA GLU A 145 -74.98 -66.23 -95.66
C GLU A 145 -75.03 -67.78 -95.61
N PRO A 146 -76.13 -68.42 -96.07
CA PRO A 146 -76.31 -69.88 -95.98
C PRO A 146 -75.26 -70.72 -96.73
N SER A 147 -74.61 -70.16 -97.74
CA SER A 147 -73.56 -70.79 -98.55
C SER A 147 -72.14 -70.55 -98.03
N SER A 148 -71.99 -69.81 -96.93
CA SER A 148 -70.68 -69.52 -96.36
C SER A 148 -70.10 -70.75 -95.66
N PHE A 149 -68.80 -71.01 -95.88
CA PHE A 149 -68.05 -71.99 -95.09
C PHE A 149 -67.37 -71.23 -93.95
N PRO A 150 -67.80 -71.39 -92.68
CA PRO A 150 -67.32 -70.57 -91.58
C PRO A 150 -65.79 -70.55 -91.45
N LEU A 151 -65.14 -71.71 -91.64
CA LEU A 151 -63.68 -71.80 -91.55
C LEU A 151 -62.96 -70.94 -92.60
N THR A 152 -63.50 -70.84 -93.82
CA THR A 152 -62.90 -70.06 -94.93
C THR A 152 -63.00 -68.56 -94.67
N VAL A 153 -64.18 -68.09 -94.24
CA VAL A 153 -64.42 -66.68 -93.93
C VAL A 153 -63.56 -66.25 -92.73
N LEU A 154 -63.49 -67.07 -91.68
CA LEU A 154 -62.63 -66.80 -90.54
C LEU A 154 -61.15 -66.78 -90.96
N ASN A 155 -60.67 -67.73 -91.77
CA ASN A 155 -59.27 -67.75 -92.21
C ASN A 155 -58.93 -66.53 -93.09
N GLN A 156 -59.84 -66.09 -93.95
CA GLN A 156 -59.66 -64.86 -94.72
C GLN A 156 -59.58 -63.62 -93.82
N LEU A 157 -60.42 -63.55 -92.78
CA LEU A 157 -60.42 -62.47 -91.80
C LEU A 157 -59.07 -62.38 -91.06
N LEU A 158 -58.48 -63.51 -90.68
CA LEU A 158 -57.16 -63.57 -90.04
C LEU A 158 -56.06 -63.01 -90.95
N ILE A 159 -55.97 -63.52 -92.19
CA ILE A 159 -54.90 -63.18 -93.13
C ILE A 159 -54.99 -61.70 -93.57
N GLN A 160 -56.20 -61.19 -93.83
CA GLN A 160 -56.38 -59.84 -94.36
C GLN A 160 -56.30 -58.74 -93.29
N SER A 161 -56.63 -59.05 -92.03
CA SER A 161 -56.84 -58.03 -90.98
C SER A 161 -55.87 -58.09 -89.80
N GLN A 162 -54.81 -58.91 -89.86
CA GLN A 162 -53.83 -59.09 -88.78
C GLN A 162 -54.46 -59.47 -87.43
N ILE A 163 -55.55 -60.24 -87.49
CA ILE A 163 -56.28 -60.76 -86.33
C ILE A 163 -55.61 -62.06 -85.91
N GLN A 164 -55.32 -62.24 -84.63
CA GLN A 164 -54.65 -63.45 -84.13
C GLN A 164 -55.59 -64.64 -84.02
N GLU A 165 -56.83 -64.42 -83.60
CA GLU A 165 -57.81 -65.48 -83.40
C GLU A 165 -59.19 -65.01 -83.84
N ALA A 166 -59.93 -65.89 -84.50
CA ALA A 166 -61.35 -65.71 -84.74
C ALA A 166 -62.10 -67.01 -84.45
N THR A 167 -63.14 -66.90 -83.63
CA THR A 167 -63.86 -68.05 -83.08
C THR A 167 -65.36 -67.80 -83.23
N LEU A 168 -66.06 -68.76 -83.83
CA LEU A 168 -67.50 -68.74 -83.92
C LEU A 168 -68.08 -69.63 -82.81
N PHE A 169 -68.87 -69.05 -81.92
CA PHE A 169 -69.57 -69.75 -80.86
C PHE A 169 -71.06 -69.87 -81.16
N ASN A 170 -71.73 -70.85 -80.53
CA ASN A 170 -73.18 -70.90 -80.46
C ASN A 170 -73.72 -70.03 -79.30
N GLN A 171 -75.04 -69.91 -79.17
CA GLN A 171 -75.70 -69.13 -78.11
C GLN A 171 -75.38 -69.60 -76.67
N ASP A 172 -74.98 -70.87 -76.52
CA ASP A 172 -74.54 -71.49 -75.25
C ASP A 172 -73.03 -71.30 -74.96
N GLY A 173 -72.27 -70.70 -75.88
CA GLY A 173 -70.82 -70.51 -75.75
C GLY A 173 -69.96 -71.71 -76.15
N LYS A 174 -70.53 -72.72 -76.85
CA LYS A 174 -69.78 -73.82 -77.45
C LYS A 174 -69.16 -73.40 -78.78
N VAL A 175 -67.94 -73.85 -79.04
CA VAL A 175 -67.19 -73.54 -80.26
C VAL A 175 -67.78 -74.30 -81.46
N ILE A 176 -68.13 -73.56 -82.51
CA ILE A 176 -68.61 -74.08 -83.81
C ILE A 176 -67.44 -74.16 -84.79
N ALA A 177 -66.64 -73.09 -84.87
CA ALA A 177 -65.46 -73.00 -85.72
C ALA A 177 -64.41 -72.12 -85.04
N PHE A 178 -63.14 -72.46 -85.22
CA PHE A 178 -62.02 -71.75 -84.63
C PHE A 178 -60.87 -71.71 -85.64
N THR A 179 -60.19 -70.57 -85.71
CA THR A 179 -58.93 -70.43 -86.43
C THR A 179 -58.03 -69.43 -85.70
N GLY A 180 -56.73 -69.70 -85.71
CA GLY A 180 -55.69 -68.89 -85.09
C GLY A 180 -54.51 -68.72 -86.03
N LEU A 181 -53.81 -67.60 -85.96
CA LEU A 181 -52.56 -67.35 -86.69
C LEU A 181 -51.35 -68.07 -86.07
N ASP A 182 -51.40 -68.36 -84.76
CA ASP A 182 -50.34 -69.06 -84.03
C ASP A 182 -50.69 -70.54 -83.87
N ASP A 183 -49.87 -71.44 -84.45
CA ASP A 183 -50.01 -72.92 -84.35
C ASP A 183 -49.94 -73.48 -82.91
N THR A 184 -49.64 -72.61 -81.93
CA THR A 184 -49.54 -72.96 -80.51
C THR A 184 -50.87 -72.83 -79.76
N VAL A 185 -51.86 -72.13 -80.31
CA VAL A 185 -53.18 -71.95 -79.69
C VAL A 185 -54.12 -73.07 -80.16
N LEU A 186 -54.22 -74.13 -79.35
CA LEU A 186 -55.04 -75.31 -79.67
C LEU A 186 -56.52 -75.17 -79.28
N PHE A 187 -56.84 -74.22 -78.42
CA PHE A 187 -58.21 -73.96 -77.93
C PHE A 187 -58.48 -72.46 -77.90
N PRO A 188 -59.68 -72.01 -78.30
CA PRO A 188 -60.05 -70.60 -78.27
C PRO A 188 -60.20 -70.06 -76.86
N GLU A 189 -59.91 -68.78 -76.70
CA GLU A 189 -60.10 -68.08 -75.44
C GLU A 189 -61.58 -67.80 -75.19
N ILE A 190 -62.14 -68.39 -74.14
CA ILE A 190 -63.58 -68.34 -73.86
C ILE A 190 -63.97 -66.93 -73.41
N PRO A 191 -64.98 -66.30 -74.02
CA PRO A 191 -65.44 -64.98 -73.60
C PRO A 191 -66.04 -64.99 -72.20
N ASN A 192 -65.82 -63.89 -71.46
CA ASN A 192 -66.32 -63.74 -70.10
C ASN A 192 -67.87 -63.66 -70.05
N THR A 193 -68.43 -63.85 -68.85
CA THR A 193 -69.89 -63.89 -68.66
C THR A 193 -70.59 -62.57 -69.01
N GLU A 194 -69.92 -61.42 -68.86
CA GLU A 194 -70.49 -60.10 -69.19
C GLU A 194 -70.55 -59.88 -70.71
N ALA A 195 -69.50 -60.29 -71.43
CA ALA A 195 -69.43 -60.26 -72.88
C ALA A 195 -70.56 -61.11 -73.49
N MET A 196 -70.72 -62.35 -73.01
CA MET A 196 -71.80 -63.24 -73.47
C MET A 196 -73.19 -62.69 -73.12
N ARG A 197 -73.37 -62.05 -71.96
CA ARG A 197 -74.64 -61.41 -71.58
C ARG A 197 -75.03 -60.27 -72.53
N ARG A 198 -74.07 -59.41 -72.90
CA ARG A 198 -74.32 -58.29 -73.82
C ARG A 198 -74.67 -58.77 -75.23
N ILE A 199 -73.99 -59.80 -75.72
CA ILE A 199 -74.27 -60.39 -77.03
C ILE A 199 -75.64 -61.06 -77.09
N ARG A 200 -76.08 -61.71 -76.01
CA ARG A 200 -77.45 -62.26 -75.90
C ARG A 200 -78.54 -61.19 -76.00
N MET A 201 -78.22 -59.93 -75.67
CA MET A 201 -79.08 -58.78 -75.90
C MET A 201 -78.91 -58.16 -77.29
N GLN A 202 -78.27 -58.88 -78.22
CA GLN A 202 -77.92 -58.42 -79.57
C GLN A 202 -77.09 -57.13 -79.60
N ARG A 203 -76.25 -56.91 -78.58
CA ARG A 203 -75.30 -55.79 -78.54
C ARG A 203 -73.88 -56.32 -78.64
N ASP A 204 -73.12 -55.72 -79.54
CA ASP A 204 -71.69 -55.97 -79.64
C ASP A 204 -70.97 -55.71 -78.31
N TYR A 205 -69.87 -56.41 -78.13
CA TYR A 205 -68.96 -56.20 -77.02
C TYR A 205 -67.57 -55.93 -77.57
N SER A 206 -66.95 -54.83 -77.16
CA SER A 206 -65.56 -54.52 -77.44
C SER A 206 -64.88 -54.07 -76.16
N ALA A 207 -63.69 -54.62 -75.87
CA ALA A 207 -62.91 -54.28 -74.70
C ALA A 207 -61.42 -54.59 -74.94
N VAL A 208 -60.54 -53.84 -74.28
CA VAL A 208 -59.14 -54.23 -74.12
C VAL A 208 -59.04 -55.12 -72.89
N GLU A 209 -58.53 -56.35 -73.04
CA GLU A 209 -58.41 -57.34 -71.98
C GLU A 209 -56.98 -57.87 -71.88
N THR A 210 -56.56 -58.18 -70.65
CA THR A 210 -55.28 -58.84 -70.39
C THR A 210 -55.50 -60.35 -70.26
N LEU A 211 -54.87 -61.14 -71.12
CA LEU A 211 -54.99 -62.61 -71.14
C LEU A 211 -53.80 -63.28 -70.41
N ALA A 212 -53.80 -64.62 -70.31
CA ALA A 212 -52.97 -65.43 -69.41
C ALA A 212 -51.43 -65.18 -69.45
N ASN A 213 -50.92 -64.46 -70.45
CA ASN A 213 -49.51 -64.08 -70.61
C ASN A 213 -49.22 -62.59 -70.33
N ASN A 214 -50.12 -61.90 -69.62
CA ASN A 214 -50.01 -60.46 -69.33
C ASN A 214 -49.97 -59.56 -70.60
N THR A 215 -50.38 -60.10 -71.74
CA THR A 215 -50.45 -59.40 -73.02
C THR A 215 -51.84 -58.81 -73.21
N LEU A 216 -51.88 -57.56 -73.67
CA LEU A 216 -53.11 -56.84 -73.98
C LEU A 216 -53.66 -57.30 -75.34
N TYR A 217 -54.93 -57.69 -75.35
CA TYR A 217 -55.69 -57.99 -76.56
C TYR A 217 -56.93 -57.12 -76.65
N LEU A 218 -57.25 -56.74 -77.87
CA LEU A 218 -58.52 -56.18 -78.28
C LEU A 218 -59.47 -57.35 -78.52
N ARG A 219 -60.50 -57.48 -77.70
CA ARG A 219 -61.55 -58.48 -77.85
C ARG A 219 -62.79 -57.81 -78.42
N VAL A 220 -63.30 -58.35 -79.52
CA VAL A 220 -64.59 -57.94 -80.09
C VAL A 220 -65.48 -59.15 -80.30
N LEU A 221 -66.71 -59.09 -79.80
CA LEU A 221 -67.77 -60.05 -80.07
C LEU A 221 -68.88 -59.35 -80.84
N VAL A 222 -69.37 -60.02 -81.88
CA VAL A 222 -70.48 -59.54 -82.73
C VAL A 222 -71.48 -60.69 -82.93
N PRO A 223 -72.79 -60.44 -82.80
CA PRO A 223 -73.80 -61.44 -83.12
C PRO A 223 -73.88 -61.70 -84.63
N VAL A 224 -73.98 -62.96 -85.01
CA VAL A 224 -74.17 -63.44 -86.39
C VAL A 224 -75.60 -63.96 -86.49
N ASN A 225 -76.45 -63.22 -87.19
CA ASN A 225 -77.87 -63.52 -87.33
C ASN A 225 -78.11 -64.33 -88.61
N ILE A 226 -78.34 -65.64 -88.48
CA ILE A 226 -78.56 -66.53 -89.63
C ILE A 226 -80.05 -66.55 -89.97
N LEU A 227 -80.37 -66.42 -91.26
CA LEU A 227 -81.74 -66.49 -91.77
C LEU A 227 -82.17 -67.96 -91.96
N SER A 228 -82.22 -68.74 -90.88
CA SER A 228 -82.71 -70.12 -90.89
C SER A 228 -83.68 -70.36 -89.74
N ALA A 229 -84.79 -71.08 -90.00
CA ALA A 229 -85.90 -71.25 -89.06
C ALA A 229 -85.58 -72.15 -87.84
N ASN A 230 -84.38 -72.73 -87.75
CA ASN A 230 -84.01 -73.77 -86.79
C ASN A 230 -82.61 -73.59 -86.17
N GLU A 231 -81.94 -72.45 -86.39
CA GLU A 231 -80.61 -72.18 -85.84
C GLU A 231 -80.62 -70.98 -84.89
N ASP A 232 -79.99 -71.15 -83.73
CA ASP A 232 -79.78 -70.11 -82.73
C ASP A 232 -78.75 -69.07 -83.21
N ILE A 233 -78.77 -67.89 -82.58
CA ILE A 233 -77.81 -66.81 -82.85
C ILE A 233 -76.38 -67.33 -82.63
N ARG A 234 -75.51 -67.15 -83.63
CA ARG A 234 -74.08 -67.44 -83.50
C ARG A 234 -73.34 -66.19 -83.04
N VAL A 235 -72.18 -66.37 -82.43
CA VAL A 235 -71.37 -65.26 -81.89
C VAL A 235 -69.99 -65.33 -82.50
N LEU A 236 -69.64 -64.34 -83.30
CA LEU A 236 -68.28 -64.19 -83.81
C LEU A 236 -67.45 -63.46 -82.76
N GLN A 237 -66.42 -64.12 -82.28
CA GLN A 237 -65.34 -63.52 -81.51
C GLN A 237 -64.14 -63.27 -82.41
N VAL A 238 -63.54 -62.11 -82.22
CA VAL A 238 -62.28 -61.71 -82.84
C VAL A 238 -61.34 -61.21 -81.75
N LEU A 239 -60.11 -61.73 -81.74
CA LEU A 239 -59.04 -61.31 -80.86
C LEU A 239 -57.87 -60.76 -81.67
N GLN A 240 -57.50 -59.52 -81.38
CA GLN A 240 -56.33 -58.88 -81.95
C GLN A 240 -55.36 -58.47 -80.83
N ARG A 241 -54.09 -58.83 -80.95
CA ARG A 241 -53.04 -58.41 -80.01
C ARG A 241 -52.78 -56.92 -80.19
N VAL A 242 -52.76 -56.17 -79.08
CA VAL A 242 -52.33 -54.78 -79.11
C VAL A 242 -50.87 -54.72 -79.55
N PRO A 243 -50.49 -53.87 -80.53
CA PRO A 243 -49.10 -53.72 -80.94
C PRO A 243 -48.19 -53.46 -79.73
N GLN A 244 -47.07 -54.19 -79.63
CA GLN A 244 -46.17 -54.11 -78.48
C GLN A 244 -45.65 -52.69 -78.21
N SER A 245 -45.48 -51.88 -79.26
CA SER A 245 -45.10 -50.47 -79.14
C SER A 245 -46.15 -49.63 -78.40
N ILE A 246 -47.43 -49.84 -78.66
CA ILE A 246 -48.53 -49.12 -78.01
C ILE A 246 -48.69 -49.62 -76.56
N ALA A 247 -48.65 -50.94 -76.36
CA ALA A 247 -48.75 -51.52 -75.02
C ALA A 247 -47.60 -51.05 -74.10
N HIS A 248 -46.36 -51.08 -74.58
CA HIS A 248 -45.20 -50.63 -73.83
C HIS A 248 -45.22 -49.12 -73.56
N ASN A 249 -45.59 -48.31 -74.55
CA ASN A 249 -45.70 -46.86 -74.37
C ASN A 249 -46.83 -46.49 -73.40
N ALA A 250 -47.98 -47.17 -73.47
CA ALA A 250 -49.08 -46.97 -72.54
C ALA A 250 -48.69 -47.35 -71.11
N GLU A 251 -47.95 -48.44 -70.92
CA GLU A 251 -47.41 -48.84 -69.63
C GLU A 251 -46.42 -47.80 -69.07
N ILE A 252 -45.48 -47.31 -69.88
CA ILE A 252 -44.53 -46.27 -69.48
C ILE A 252 -45.26 -44.98 -69.08
N VAL A 253 -46.23 -44.53 -69.88
CA VAL A 253 -46.98 -43.29 -69.59
C VAL A 253 -47.85 -43.45 -68.35
N GLN A 254 -48.51 -44.60 -68.18
CA GLN A 254 -49.33 -44.89 -67.00
C GLN A 254 -48.47 -44.99 -65.73
N ALA A 255 -47.34 -45.68 -65.79
CA ALA A 255 -46.39 -45.78 -64.68
C ALA A 255 -45.83 -44.40 -64.33
N GLY A 256 -45.37 -43.63 -65.34
CA GLY A 256 -44.86 -42.28 -65.14
C GLY A 256 -45.90 -41.30 -64.58
N PHE A 257 -47.16 -41.42 -64.99
CA PHE A 257 -48.26 -40.63 -64.43
C PHE A 257 -48.57 -41.02 -62.97
N SER A 258 -48.55 -42.31 -62.65
CA SER A 258 -48.73 -42.79 -61.27
C SER A 258 -47.61 -42.31 -60.35
N ASP A 259 -46.35 -42.46 -60.77
CA ASP A 259 -45.17 -41.98 -60.03
C ASP A 259 -45.22 -40.46 -59.83
N TYR A 260 -45.64 -39.71 -60.85
CA TYR A 260 -45.83 -38.27 -60.76
C TYR A 260 -46.94 -37.89 -59.77
N GLN A 261 -48.07 -38.61 -59.74
CA GLN A 261 -49.15 -38.38 -58.77
C GLN A 261 -48.70 -38.64 -57.33
N GLU A 262 -47.90 -39.68 -57.09
CA GLU A 262 -47.33 -39.96 -55.77
C GLU A 262 -46.40 -38.81 -55.31
N LEU A 263 -45.52 -38.34 -56.21
CA LEU A 263 -44.67 -37.18 -55.95
C LEU A 263 -45.48 -35.90 -55.73
N MET A 264 -46.56 -35.68 -56.47
CA MET A 264 -47.50 -34.57 -56.30
C MET A 264 -48.09 -34.53 -54.89
N LEU A 265 -48.57 -35.67 -54.39
CA LEU A 265 -49.14 -35.79 -53.04
C LEU A 265 -48.08 -35.51 -51.96
N SER A 266 -46.81 -35.85 -52.22
CA SER A 266 -45.69 -35.60 -51.31
C SER A 266 -45.19 -34.14 -51.27
N ARG A 267 -45.54 -33.29 -52.26
CA ARG A 267 -45.06 -31.89 -52.39
C ARG A 267 -45.25 -31.06 -51.12
N GLN A 268 -46.41 -31.16 -50.49
CA GLN A 268 -46.72 -30.41 -49.26
C GLN A 268 -45.94 -30.95 -48.06
N GLY A 269 -45.68 -32.26 -48.03
CA GLY A 269 -44.81 -32.90 -47.03
C GLY A 269 -43.37 -32.41 -47.14
N LEU A 270 -42.84 -32.34 -48.36
CA LEU A 270 -41.46 -31.95 -48.65
C LEU A 270 -41.19 -30.47 -48.36
N THR A 271 -42.08 -29.58 -48.78
CA THR A 271 -42.01 -28.14 -48.46
C THR A 271 -42.08 -27.90 -46.94
N ARG A 272 -42.95 -28.64 -46.23
CA ARG A 272 -43.04 -28.56 -44.76
C ARG A 272 -41.78 -29.13 -44.08
N LEU A 273 -41.24 -30.24 -44.56
CA LEU A 273 -40.01 -30.85 -44.04
C LEU A 273 -38.87 -29.84 -44.10
N TYR A 274 -38.58 -29.30 -45.29
CA TYR A 274 -37.46 -28.37 -45.48
C TYR A 274 -37.63 -27.04 -44.77
N SER A 275 -38.85 -26.48 -44.71
CA SER A 275 -39.10 -25.27 -43.91
C SER A 275 -38.90 -25.53 -42.41
N VAL A 276 -39.30 -26.71 -41.90
CA VAL A 276 -38.99 -27.14 -40.53
C VAL A 276 -37.48 -27.35 -40.33
N THR A 277 -36.74 -27.88 -41.31
CA THR A 277 -35.27 -27.98 -41.25
C THR A 277 -34.62 -26.61 -41.11
N LEU A 278 -35.01 -25.65 -41.95
CA LEU A 278 -34.43 -24.32 -42.00
C LEU A 278 -34.76 -23.52 -40.74
N THR A 279 -35.99 -23.63 -40.23
CA THR A 279 -36.37 -23.00 -38.95
C THR A 279 -35.59 -23.59 -37.77
N LEU A 280 -35.43 -24.92 -37.72
CA LEU A 280 -34.62 -25.60 -36.73
C LEU A 280 -33.15 -25.13 -36.81
N ALA A 281 -32.56 -25.11 -38.01
CA ALA A 281 -31.18 -24.66 -38.21
C ALA A 281 -30.97 -23.21 -37.77
N LEU A 282 -31.89 -22.30 -38.10
CA LEU A 282 -31.85 -20.90 -37.67
C LEU A 282 -31.91 -20.78 -36.13
N LEU A 283 -32.83 -21.51 -35.48
CA LEU A 283 -32.97 -21.48 -34.03
C LEU A 283 -31.77 -22.12 -33.31
N LEU A 284 -31.15 -23.14 -33.91
CA LEU A 284 -29.91 -23.73 -33.41
C LEU A 284 -28.73 -22.77 -33.52
N ALA A 285 -28.60 -22.06 -34.63
CA ALA A 285 -27.59 -21.02 -34.79
C ALA A 285 -27.79 -19.90 -33.75
N LEU A 286 -29.04 -19.46 -33.56
CA LEU A 286 -29.39 -18.48 -32.54
C LEU A 286 -29.07 -18.97 -31.12
N PHE A 287 -29.46 -20.20 -30.78
CA PHE A 287 -29.15 -20.81 -29.49
C PHE A 287 -27.65 -20.90 -29.25
N SER A 288 -26.89 -21.36 -30.26
CA SER A 288 -25.43 -21.50 -30.15
C SER A 288 -24.76 -20.15 -29.94
N ALA A 289 -25.20 -19.10 -30.64
CA ALA A 289 -24.71 -17.74 -30.45
C ALA A 289 -25.01 -17.21 -29.05
N LEU A 290 -26.25 -17.38 -28.57
CA LEU A 290 -26.67 -16.97 -27.22
C LEU A 290 -25.93 -17.74 -26.12
N ALA A 291 -25.80 -19.06 -26.28
CA ALA A 291 -25.09 -19.93 -25.35
C ALA A 291 -23.59 -19.59 -25.31
N GLY A 292 -22.97 -19.38 -26.48
CA GLY A 292 -21.58 -18.95 -26.60
C GLY A 292 -21.33 -17.59 -25.94
N ALA A 293 -22.20 -16.60 -26.19
CA ALA A 293 -22.13 -15.30 -25.53
C ALA A 293 -22.19 -15.41 -24.01
N PHE A 294 -23.06 -16.28 -23.48
CA PHE A 294 -23.17 -16.51 -22.05
C PHE A 294 -21.91 -17.19 -21.46
N LEU A 295 -21.37 -18.20 -22.14
CA LEU A 295 -20.14 -18.89 -21.71
C LEU A 295 -18.93 -17.96 -21.71
N ILE A 296 -18.74 -17.18 -22.78
CA ILE A 296 -17.65 -16.20 -22.89
C ILE A 296 -17.81 -15.14 -21.82
N SER A 297 -19.03 -14.63 -21.60
CA SER A 297 -19.30 -13.67 -20.55
C SER A 297 -18.94 -14.21 -19.16
N GLU A 298 -19.26 -15.46 -18.86
CA GLU A 298 -18.93 -16.08 -17.56
C GLU A 298 -17.41 -16.29 -17.41
N LYS A 299 -16.71 -16.63 -18.49
CA LYS A 299 -15.23 -16.74 -18.51
C LYS A 299 -14.55 -15.39 -18.29
N LEU A 300 -15.08 -14.30 -18.87
CA LEU A 300 -14.48 -12.96 -18.77
C LEU A 300 -14.84 -12.23 -17.46
N SER A 301 -16.07 -12.39 -16.97
CA SER A 301 -16.58 -11.57 -15.86
C SER A 301 -15.93 -11.89 -14.51
N ALA A 302 -15.54 -13.15 -14.29
CA ALA A 302 -14.94 -13.58 -13.02
C ALA A 302 -13.53 -12.99 -12.78
N PRO A 303 -12.56 -13.12 -13.70
CA PRO A 303 -11.23 -12.52 -13.52
C PRO A 303 -11.29 -10.98 -13.50
N LEU A 304 -12.09 -10.36 -14.38
CA LEU A 304 -12.26 -8.90 -14.37
C LEU A 304 -12.93 -8.38 -13.09
N GLY A 305 -13.87 -9.15 -12.51
CA GLY A 305 -14.49 -8.80 -11.23
C GLY A 305 -13.51 -8.84 -10.08
N SER A 306 -12.66 -9.86 -10.06
CA SER A 306 -11.61 -10.02 -9.06
C SER A 306 -10.59 -8.87 -9.15
N LEU A 307 -10.15 -8.51 -10.37
CA LEU A 307 -9.26 -7.36 -10.58
C LEU A 307 -9.92 -6.02 -10.22
N ALA A 308 -11.22 -5.85 -10.49
CA ALA A 308 -11.95 -4.65 -10.09
C ALA A 308 -12.08 -4.52 -8.57
N GLU A 309 -12.27 -5.63 -7.86
CA GLU A 309 -12.28 -5.65 -6.40
C GLU A 309 -10.88 -5.37 -5.84
N GLY A 310 -9.84 -6.01 -6.39
CA GLY A 310 -8.45 -5.77 -6.01
C GLY A 310 -7.99 -4.34 -6.22
N THR A 311 -8.26 -3.76 -7.39
CA THR A 311 -7.95 -2.33 -7.65
C THR A 311 -8.67 -1.39 -6.70
N ARG A 312 -9.92 -1.71 -6.30
CA ARG A 312 -10.66 -0.92 -5.31
C ARG A 312 -10.07 -1.05 -3.91
N ALA A 313 -9.62 -2.23 -3.51
CA ALA A 313 -8.94 -2.46 -2.24
C ALA A 313 -7.62 -1.67 -2.19
N VAL A 314 -6.82 -1.71 -3.26
CA VAL A 314 -5.59 -0.93 -3.41
C VAL A 314 -5.87 0.58 -3.32
N ALA A 315 -6.94 1.06 -3.96
CA ALA A 315 -7.34 2.47 -3.87
C ALA A 315 -7.78 2.90 -2.45
N GLN A 316 -8.22 1.95 -1.61
CA GLN A 316 -8.53 2.16 -0.20
C GLN A 316 -7.31 1.98 0.72
N GLY A 317 -6.13 1.67 0.16
CA GLY A 317 -4.88 1.50 0.88
C GLY A 317 -4.65 0.10 1.45
N ASP A 318 -5.47 -0.88 1.07
CA ASP A 318 -5.27 -2.30 1.41
C ASP A 318 -4.52 -3.02 0.27
N PHE A 319 -3.22 -3.22 0.47
CA PHE A 319 -2.33 -3.91 -0.48
C PHE A 319 -2.19 -5.41 -0.17
N SER A 320 -2.77 -5.89 0.93
CA SER A 320 -2.58 -7.26 1.41
C SER A 320 -3.36 -8.32 0.63
N ARG A 321 -4.40 -7.90 -0.11
CA ARG A 321 -5.28 -8.78 -0.88
C ARG A 321 -4.61 -9.28 -2.17
N ARG A 322 -3.95 -10.42 -2.07
CA ARG A 322 -3.40 -11.15 -3.22
C ARG A 322 -4.47 -11.93 -3.94
N HIS A 323 -4.58 -11.74 -5.25
CA HIS A 323 -5.51 -12.49 -6.08
C HIS A 323 -4.82 -13.72 -6.64
N GLN A 324 -5.39 -14.90 -6.41
CA GLN A 324 -4.85 -16.16 -6.89
C GLN A 324 -4.94 -16.23 -8.42
N ILE A 325 -3.84 -16.62 -9.06
CA ILE A 325 -3.74 -16.79 -10.51
C ILE A 325 -4.45 -18.09 -10.90
N HIS A 326 -5.68 -17.98 -11.37
CA HIS A 326 -6.50 -19.12 -11.79
C HIS A 326 -6.39 -19.45 -13.28
N SER A 327 -5.67 -18.64 -14.05
CA SER A 327 -5.61 -18.72 -15.50
C SER A 327 -4.19 -18.56 -16.01
N THR A 328 -3.82 -19.31 -17.04
CA THR A 328 -2.53 -19.20 -17.74
C THR A 328 -2.64 -18.40 -19.04
N ASP A 329 -3.80 -17.79 -19.29
CA ASP A 329 -4.03 -16.91 -20.44
C ASP A 329 -3.63 -15.46 -20.13
N GLU A 330 -3.99 -14.53 -21.01
CA GLU A 330 -3.65 -13.10 -20.89
C GLU A 330 -4.20 -12.48 -19.59
N PHE A 331 -5.28 -13.04 -19.03
CA PHE A 331 -5.81 -12.60 -17.73
C PHE A 331 -4.93 -13.09 -16.57
N GLY A 332 -4.26 -14.23 -16.73
CA GLY A 332 -3.22 -14.69 -15.81
C GLY A 332 -2.08 -13.70 -15.70
N ILE A 333 -1.52 -13.32 -16.85
CA ILE A 333 -0.42 -12.35 -16.95
C ILE A 333 -0.82 -10.99 -16.35
N LEU A 334 -2.04 -10.52 -16.62
CA LEU A 334 -2.54 -9.27 -16.05
C LEU A 334 -2.71 -9.36 -14.53
N THR A 335 -3.19 -10.49 -14.01
CA THR A 335 -3.32 -10.71 -12.55
C THR A 335 -1.97 -10.78 -11.87
N GLU A 336 -0.98 -11.43 -12.49
CA GLU A 336 0.41 -11.46 -12.02
C GLU A 336 1.03 -10.06 -12.00
N SER A 337 0.87 -9.30 -13.09
CA SER A 337 1.36 -7.93 -13.21
C SER A 337 0.72 -7.00 -12.17
N PHE A 338 -0.59 -7.17 -11.90
CA PHE A 338 -1.30 -6.44 -10.85
C PHE A 338 -0.78 -6.79 -9.45
N ASN A 339 -0.55 -8.08 -9.16
CA ASN A 339 0.00 -8.50 -7.88
C ASN A 339 1.42 -7.94 -7.68
N LEU A 340 2.29 -7.99 -8.70
CA LEU A 340 3.64 -7.42 -8.67
C LEU A 340 3.62 -5.91 -8.37
N MET A 341 2.75 -5.16 -9.05
CA MET A 341 2.57 -3.72 -8.79
C MET A 341 2.11 -3.45 -7.36
N THR A 342 1.19 -4.26 -6.86
CA THR A 342 0.65 -4.13 -5.49
C THR A 342 1.73 -4.39 -4.44
N GLU A 343 2.59 -5.38 -4.66
CA GLU A 343 3.75 -5.68 -3.82
C GLU A 343 4.79 -4.53 -3.84
N GLN A 344 5.08 -3.96 -5.01
CA GLN A 344 5.97 -2.81 -5.12
C GLN A 344 5.43 -1.57 -4.39
N LEU A 345 4.12 -1.33 -4.45
CA LEU A 345 3.46 -0.24 -3.73
C LEU A 345 3.50 -0.43 -2.22
N GLU A 346 3.24 -1.65 -1.73
CA GLU A 346 3.34 -1.99 -0.31
C GLU A 346 4.77 -1.77 0.22
N ALA A 347 5.77 -2.24 -0.52
CA ALA A 347 7.18 -2.03 -0.19
C ALA A 347 7.55 -0.54 -0.17
N ALA A 348 7.17 0.22 -1.20
CA ALA A 348 7.45 1.65 -1.29
C ALA A 348 6.81 2.45 -0.15
N ARG A 349 5.57 2.11 0.24
CA ARG A 349 4.88 2.74 1.38
C ARG A 349 5.57 2.43 2.71
N THR A 350 6.00 1.19 2.90
CA THR A 350 6.71 0.76 4.11
C THR A 350 8.04 1.49 4.26
N ILE A 351 8.82 1.58 3.18
CA ILE A 351 10.08 2.34 3.14
C ILE A 351 9.83 3.82 3.43
N ALA A 352 8.80 4.42 2.82
CA ALA A 352 8.46 5.82 3.08
C ALA A 352 8.07 6.08 4.55
N GLN A 353 7.30 5.18 5.17
CA GLN A 353 6.97 5.29 6.59
C GLN A 353 8.20 5.13 7.50
N GLN A 354 9.12 4.22 7.16
CA GLN A 354 10.37 4.08 7.90
C GLN A 354 11.22 5.36 7.83
N HIS A 355 11.39 5.94 6.65
CA HIS A 355 12.12 7.21 6.50
C HIS A 355 11.44 8.38 7.21
N GLN A 356 10.11 8.44 7.20
CA GLN A 356 9.36 9.45 7.98
C GLN A 356 9.70 9.33 9.47
N GLN A 357 9.66 8.11 10.01
CA GLN A 357 9.99 7.85 11.41
C GLN A 357 11.46 8.17 11.74
N GLU A 358 12.39 7.84 10.85
CA GLU A 358 13.82 8.18 10.98
C GLU A 358 14.03 9.70 11.05
N ILE A 359 13.36 10.47 10.19
CA ILE A 359 13.44 11.93 10.18
C ILE A 359 12.87 12.52 11.48
N GLU A 360 11.71 12.03 11.94
CA GLU A 360 11.11 12.48 13.20
C GLU A 360 12.01 12.17 14.40
N ASN A 361 12.56 10.96 14.47
CA ASN A 361 13.50 10.57 15.52
C ASN A 361 14.79 11.40 15.47
N ALA A 362 15.35 11.63 14.28
CA ALA A 362 16.55 12.46 14.09
C ALA A 362 16.29 13.91 14.51
N ARG A 363 15.11 14.46 14.17
CA ARG A 363 14.71 15.81 14.58
C ARG A 363 14.57 15.92 16.09
N ALA A 364 13.84 14.99 16.73
CA ALA A 364 13.69 14.97 18.19
C ALA A 364 15.03 14.78 18.91
N TYR A 365 15.95 13.98 18.35
CA TYR A 365 17.29 13.81 18.86
C TYR A 365 18.10 15.12 18.81
N LEU A 366 18.07 15.84 17.68
CA LEU A 366 18.75 17.13 17.54
C LEU A 366 18.16 18.20 18.47
N GLU A 367 16.84 18.27 18.61
CA GLU A 367 16.16 19.20 19.54
C GLU A 367 16.58 18.92 20.99
N ASN A 368 16.67 17.65 21.41
CA ASN A 368 17.15 17.27 22.74
C ASN A 368 18.64 17.58 22.99
N ILE A 369 19.50 17.40 21.98
CA ILE A 369 20.92 17.80 22.09
C ILE A 369 21.00 19.31 22.31
N LEU A 370 20.32 20.09 21.46
CA LEU A 370 20.37 21.55 21.53
C LEU A 370 19.84 22.08 22.87
N ALA A 371 18.79 21.47 23.42
CA ALA A 371 18.20 21.84 24.70
C ALA A 371 19.11 21.58 25.91
N ASN A 372 19.93 20.51 25.88
CA ASN A 372 20.79 20.13 27.00
C ASN A 372 22.24 20.65 26.91
N LEU A 373 22.61 21.33 25.83
CA LEU A 373 23.92 21.99 25.73
C LEU A 373 24.01 23.14 26.74
N SER A 374 25.07 23.20 27.54
CA SER A 374 25.30 24.32 28.48
C SER A 374 25.67 25.63 27.77
N SER A 375 26.12 25.57 26.52
CA SER A 375 26.48 26.72 25.69
C SER A 375 25.26 27.33 25.02
N GLY A 376 25.25 28.64 24.83
CA GLY A 376 24.25 29.32 24.02
C GLY A 376 24.51 29.09 22.53
N VAL A 377 23.49 28.72 21.76
CA VAL A 377 23.57 28.49 20.31
C VAL A 377 22.54 29.37 19.62
N ILE A 378 22.99 30.15 18.63
CA ILE A 378 22.15 30.97 17.75
C ILE A 378 22.44 30.61 16.31
N VAL A 379 21.41 30.23 15.56
CA VAL A 379 21.48 29.93 14.14
C VAL A 379 20.95 31.12 13.36
N PHE A 380 21.70 31.52 12.34
CA PHE A 380 21.43 32.65 11.47
C PHE A 380 21.22 32.23 10.02
N ASP A 381 20.44 32.99 9.27
CA ASP A 381 20.36 32.91 7.81
C ASP A 381 21.51 33.69 7.12
N LYS A 382 21.47 33.77 5.77
CA LYS A 382 22.46 34.49 4.95
C LYS A 382 22.58 35.99 5.27
N VAL A 383 21.57 36.59 5.89
CA VAL A 383 21.46 38.03 6.20
C VAL A 383 21.52 38.26 7.71
N LEU A 384 22.03 37.29 8.48
CA LEU A 384 22.14 37.33 9.94
C LEU A 384 20.79 37.51 10.67
N ARG A 385 19.70 36.95 10.11
CA ARG A 385 18.42 36.81 10.83
C ARG A 385 18.42 35.59 11.72
N ILE A 386 17.96 35.74 12.96
CA ILE A 386 17.84 34.63 13.92
C ILE A 386 16.82 33.63 13.38
N ARG A 387 17.24 32.39 13.16
CA ARG A 387 16.40 31.28 12.68
C ARG A 387 16.02 30.29 13.79
N ALA A 388 16.94 30.08 14.72
CA ALA A 388 16.74 29.20 15.86
C ALA A 388 17.69 29.58 16.99
N VAL A 389 17.24 29.38 18.23
CA VAL A 389 18.02 29.57 19.45
C VAL A 389 17.79 28.39 20.39
N ASN A 390 18.80 28.02 21.17
CA ASN A 390 18.59 27.06 22.25
C ASN A 390 18.26 27.75 23.58
N GLN A 391 17.69 26.98 24.51
CA GLN A 391 17.29 27.49 25.83
C GLN A 391 18.46 28.08 26.62
N SER A 392 19.65 27.50 26.49
CA SER A 392 20.85 27.99 27.17
C SER A 392 21.30 29.36 26.70
N ALA A 393 21.05 29.72 25.43
CA ALA A 393 21.34 31.07 24.94
C ALA A 393 20.50 32.13 25.68
N GLU A 394 19.23 31.82 25.96
CA GLU A 394 18.35 32.70 26.73
C GLU A 394 18.76 32.76 28.20
N GLN A 395 19.19 31.64 28.79
CA GLN A 395 19.63 31.60 30.19
C GLN A 395 20.93 32.37 30.41
N ILE A 396 21.90 32.25 29.51
CA ILE A 396 23.21 32.92 29.63
C ILE A 396 23.06 34.43 29.42
N LEU A 397 22.30 34.85 28.39
CA LEU A 397 22.07 36.27 28.10
C LEU A 397 20.97 36.90 28.97
N GLN A 398 20.16 36.08 29.65
CA GLN A 398 18.93 36.47 30.37
C GLN A 398 17.96 37.32 29.51
N ILE A 399 17.89 36.99 28.22
CA ILE A 399 17.03 37.67 27.24
C ILE A 399 16.19 36.58 26.53
N PRO A 400 14.87 36.77 26.36
CA PRO A 400 14.01 35.82 25.65
C PRO A 400 14.23 35.95 24.14
N LEU A 401 15.32 35.35 23.64
CA LEU A 401 15.75 35.41 22.25
C LEU A 401 14.72 34.81 21.28
N THR A 402 13.86 33.88 21.70
CA THR A 402 12.79 33.33 20.84
C THR A 402 11.82 34.40 20.34
N ASN A 403 11.65 35.51 21.07
CA ASN A 403 10.79 36.62 20.65
C ASN A 403 11.38 37.43 19.49
N PHE A 404 12.65 37.19 19.16
CA PHE A 404 13.40 37.91 18.12
C PHE A 404 13.67 37.03 16.88
N GLU A 405 13.04 35.86 16.77
CA GLU A 405 13.13 35.01 15.57
C GLU A 405 12.65 35.78 14.32
N GLY A 406 13.41 35.66 13.23
CA GLY A 406 13.17 36.35 11.97
C GLY A 406 13.73 37.77 11.87
N LEU A 407 14.16 38.38 12.98
CA LEU A 407 14.83 39.69 13.00
C LEU A 407 16.33 39.56 12.78
N THR A 408 16.96 40.58 12.19
CA THR A 408 18.44 40.61 12.11
C THR A 408 19.06 40.89 13.46
N ILE A 409 20.29 40.43 13.70
CA ILE A 409 20.99 40.67 14.96
C ILE A 409 21.13 42.17 15.29
N GLU A 410 21.21 43.04 14.28
CA GLU A 410 21.20 44.50 14.47
C GLU A 410 19.85 45.05 14.90
N GLU A 411 18.75 44.50 14.37
CA GLU A 411 17.40 44.87 14.77
C GLU A 411 17.16 44.47 16.23
N CYS A 412 17.65 43.29 16.62
CA CYS A 412 17.63 42.83 18.01
C CYS A 412 18.41 43.77 18.94
N ALA A 413 19.62 44.18 18.54
CA ALA A 413 20.46 45.11 19.31
C ALA A 413 19.89 46.53 19.45
N LYS A 414 18.97 46.94 18.57
CA LYS A 414 18.24 48.21 18.70
C LYS A 414 17.16 48.12 19.78
N GLN A 415 16.49 46.97 19.87
CA GLN A 415 15.40 46.73 20.80
C GLN A 415 15.91 46.38 22.20
N GLU A 416 17.01 45.64 22.30
CA GLU A 416 17.59 45.18 23.57
C GLU A 416 19.04 45.67 23.71
N ALA A 417 19.29 46.49 24.74
CA ALA A 417 20.59 47.14 24.92
C ALA A 417 21.71 46.14 25.22
N GLY A 418 21.41 45.04 25.92
CA GLY A 418 22.36 43.98 26.26
C GLY A 418 22.95 43.25 25.05
N LEU A 419 22.27 43.27 23.90
CA LEU A 419 22.74 42.61 22.67
C LEU A 419 23.66 43.48 21.81
N ARG A 420 23.84 44.78 22.12
CA ARG A 420 24.59 45.71 21.25
C ARG A 420 26.04 45.32 21.03
N LEU A 421 26.74 44.98 22.11
CA LEU A 421 28.14 44.56 22.05
C LEU A 421 28.27 43.21 21.34
N LEU A 422 27.38 42.27 21.67
CA LEU A 422 27.33 40.93 21.07
C LEU A 422 27.07 41.00 19.55
N ALA A 423 26.10 41.81 19.11
CA ALA A 423 25.74 41.98 17.71
C ALA A 423 26.88 42.57 16.87
N GLY A 424 27.62 43.53 17.43
CA GLY A 424 28.79 44.12 16.77
C GLY A 424 29.88 43.09 16.50
N GLU A 425 30.18 42.25 17.49
CA GLU A 425 31.19 41.20 17.38
C GLU A 425 30.74 40.06 16.46
N ILE A 426 29.48 39.65 16.50
CA ILE A 426 28.92 38.62 15.60
C ILE A 426 29.03 39.07 14.14
N ARG A 427 28.62 40.30 13.84
CA ARG A 427 28.72 40.83 12.47
C ARG A 427 30.17 40.89 12.02
N SER A 428 31.06 41.46 12.83
CA SER A 428 32.47 41.57 12.47
C SER A 428 33.15 40.20 12.34
N GLY A 429 32.72 39.19 13.10
CA GLY A 429 33.17 37.81 12.96
C GLY A 429 32.79 37.21 11.61
N PHE A 430 31.52 37.34 11.21
CA PHE A 430 31.07 36.88 9.90
C PHE A 430 31.65 37.71 8.74
N ASP A 431 31.83 39.02 8.89
CA ASP A 431 32.40 39.89 7.84
C ASP A 431 33.92 39.70 7.64
N SER A 432 34.61 39.02 8.56
CA SER A 432 36.04 38.76 8.44
C SER A 432 36.37 37.80 7.28
N GLU A 433 37.52 38.00 6.63
CA GLU A 433 38.05 37.11 5.58
C GLU A 433 38.63 35.79 6.14
N GLU A 434 38.45 35.52 7.44
CA GLU A 434 38.89 34.27 8.06
C GLU A 434 38.08 33.09 7.46
N VAL A 435 38.79 32.24 6.72
CA VAL A 435 38.21 31.04 6.11
C VAL A 435 38.03 29.99 7.21
N GLY A 436 36.83 29.87 7.78
CA GLY A 436 36.47 28.80 8.70
C GLY A 436 35.70 29.26 9.94
N GLU A 437 36.11 28.74 11.10
CA GLU A 437 35.55 29.10 12.41
C GLU A 437 36.30 30.31 12.99
N TRP A 438 35.57 31.33 13.44
CA TRP A 438 36.12 32.49 14.12
C TRP A 438 35.82 32.41 15.62
N GLN A 439 36.71 32.97 16.45
CA GLN A 439 36.54 33.01 17.90
C GLN A 439 36.80 34.42 18.45
N ARG A 440 35.91 34.92 19.32
CA ARG A 440 36.02 36.25 19.93
C ARG A 440 35.58 36.26 21.40
N GLN A 441 36.17 37.15 22.19
CA GLN A 441 35.73 37.41 23.56
C GLN A 441 34.96 38.72 23.58
N VAL A 442 33.78 38.71 24.18
CA VAL A 442 32.96 39.91 24.35
C VAL A 442 32.60 40.10 25.81
N LEU A 443 32.60 41.35 26.25
CA LEU A 443 32.04 41.73 27.54
C LEU A 443 30.53 41.90 27.38
N HIS A 444 29.80 41.19 28.22
CA HIS A 444 28.35 41.29 28.32
C HIS A 444 27.98 41.79 29.72
N PHE A 445 27.04 42.74 29.77
CA PHE A 445 26.58 43.33 31.01
C PHE A 445 25.14 42.93 31.24
N ASN A 446 24.90 42.26 32.36
CA ASN A 446 23.58 41.82 32.76
C ASN A 446 23.26 42.35 34.16
N ALA A 447 22.28 43.25 34.27
CA ALA A 447 21.68 43.73 35.52
C ALA A 447 22.64 43.76 36.74
N ASP A 448 23.74 44.53 36.63
CA ASP A 448 24.83 44.74 37.62
C ASP A 448 25.94 43.68 37.72
N LYS A 449 26.02 42.73 36.78
CA LYS A 449 27.11 41.74 36.69
C LYS A 449 27.84 41.81 35.34
N GLU A 450 29.17 41.88 35.39
CA GLU A 450 30.05 41.77 34.22
C GLU A 450 30.30 40.29 33.91
N GLN A 451 29.98 39.89 32.69
CA GLN A 451 30.21 38.55 32.16
C GLN A 451 31.14 38.61 30.95
N VAL A 452 32.05 37.64 30.84
CA VAL A 452 32.91 37.46 29.67
C VAL A 452 32.39 36.27 28.88
N LEU A 453 31.91 36.52 27.67
CA LEU A 453 31.42 35.48 26.78
C LEU A 453 32.46 35.17 25.70
N LEU A 454 32.68 33.87 25.46
CA LEU A 454 33.51 33.38 24.37
C LEU A 454 32.62 32.95 23.21
N LEU A 455 32.59 33.73 22.14
CA LEU A 455 31.83 33.43 20.92
C LEU A 455 32.68 32.62 19.96
N ARG A 456 32.06 31.61 19.35
CA ARG A 456 32.59 30.82 18.22
C ARG A 456 31.57 30.82 17.11
N GLY A 457 31.93 31.32 15.94
CA GLY A 457 31.02 31.33 14.79
C GLY A 457 31.56 30.54 13.61
N SER A 458 30.66 29.87 12.89
CA SER A 458 30.97 29.09 11.70
C SER A 458 29.91 29.29 10.63
N ARG A 459 30.31 29.31 9.34
CA ARG A 459 29.39 29.44 8.21
C ARG A 459 28.85 28.07 7.81
N LEU A 460 27.54 27.96 7.62
CA LEU A 460 26.91 26.72 7.17
C LEU A 460 27.16 26.49 5.65
N PRO A 461 27.27 25.24 5.18
CA PRO A 461 27.48 24.92 3.76
C PRO A 461 26.41 25.52 2.84
N GLN A 462 26.79 25.79 1.57
CA GLN A 462 26.03 26.60 0.60
C GLN A 462 24.54 26.24 0.42
N ALA A 463 24.14 24.99 0.67
CA ALA A 463 22.75 24.55 0.56
C ALA A 463 21.82 25.13 1.66
N SER A 464 22.33 25.36 2.87
CA SER A 464 21.54 25.91 4.00
C SER A 464 21.63 27.42 4.10
N GLY A 465 22.77 28.01 3.73
CA GLY A 465 22.98 29.46 3.69
C GLY A 465 22.79 30.17 5.03
N GLY A 466 23.88 30.51 5.71
CA GLY A 466 23.83 31.24 6.97
C GLY A 466 25.04 30.93 7.85
N GLY A 467 24.87 31.08 9.17
CA GLY A 467 25.94 30.84 10.14
C GLY A 467 25.39 30.37 11.48
N VAL A 468 26.22 29.70 12.26
CA VAL A 468 25.93 29.32 13.64
C VAL A 468 26.91 30.05 14.54
N VAL A 469 26.43 30.61 15.65
CA VAL A 469 27.25 31.17 16.72
C VAL A 469 26.96 30.39 17.99
N VAL A 470 28.01 29.88 18.61
CA VAL A 470 28.00 29.23 19.92
C VAL A 470 28.72 30.15 20.91
N PHE A 471 28.21 30.32 22.12
CA PHE A 471 28.89 31.11 23.14
C PHE A 471 28.83 30.51 24.54
N ASP A 472 29.95 30.67 25.26
CA ASP A 472 30.16 30.15 26.63
C ASP A 472 30.43 31.31 27.60
N ASP A 473 29.85 31.28 28.81
CA ASP A 473 30.25 32.18 29.91
C ASP A 473 31.54 31.66 30.57
N ILE A 474 32.66 32.35 30.32
CA ILE A 474 33.99 31.97 30.83
C ILE A 474 34.43 32.82 32.03
N THR A 475 33.52 33.58 32.63
CA THR A 475 33.84 34.52 33.72
C THR A 475 34.48 33.82 34.93
N SER A 476 33.89 32.70 35.36
CA SER A 476 34.41 31.91 36.50
C SER A 476 35.77 31.27 36.18
N LEU A 477 35.93 30.76 34.95
CA LEU A 477 37.17 30.14 34.51
C LEU A 477 38.34 31.13 34.49
N LEU A 478 38.11 32.35 34.01
CA LEU A 478 39.12 33.42 34.02
C LEU A 478 39.50 33.86 35.44
N GLN A 479 38.56 33.88 36.39
CA GLN A 479 38.84 34.19 37.79
C GLN A 479 39.71 33.11 38.47
N VAL A 480 39.42 31.84 38.18
CA VAL A 480 40.23 30.71 38.69
C VAL A 480 41.65 30.77 38.12
N GLN A 481 41.80 30.97 36.81
CA GLN A 481 43.12 31.08 36.18
C GLN A 481 43.96 32.22 36.78
N ARG A 482 43.36 33.39 37.02
CA ARG A 482 44.03 34.53 37.68
C ARG A 482 44.51 34.15 39.08
N THR A 483 43.68 33.45 39.86
CA THR A 483 44.01 33.06 41.24
C THR A 483 45.14 32.04 41.30
N VAL A 484 45.14 31.05 40.41
CA VAL A 484 46.20 30.03 40.31
C VAL A 484 47.53 30.66 39.92
N ALA A 485 47.53 31.50 38.88
CA ALA A 485 48.73 32.20 38.43
C ALA A 485 49.32 33.09 39.54
N TRP A 486 48.46 33.79 40.29
CA TRP A 486 48.90 34.62 41.42
C TRP A 486 49.52 33.79 42.55
N GLY A 487 48.97 32.61 42.83
CA GLY A 487 49.50 31.68 43.83
C GLY A 487 50.89 31.13 43.50
N GLU A 488 51.13 30.83 42.22
CA GLU A 488 52.44 30.38 41.74
C GLU A 488 53.50 31.48 41.86
N VAL A 489 53.16 32.70 41.38
CA VAL A 489 54.05 33.87 41.45
C VAL A 489 54.46 34.16 42.89
N ALA A 490 53.50 34.16 43.82
CA ALA A 490 53.78 34.43 45.23
C ALA A 490 54.66 33.35 45.90
N ARG A 491 54.45 32.07 45.57
CA ARG A 491 55.30 30.98 46.07
C ARG A 491 56.75 31.16 45.63
N ARG A 492 56.96 31.48 44.35
CA ARG A 492 58.30 31.68 43.77
C ARG A 492 59.00 32.88 44.40
N LEU A 493 58.32 34.03 44.49
CA LEU A 493 58.85 35.23 45.14
C LEU A 493 59.24 34.98 46.60
N ALA A 494 58.44 34.21 47.35
CA ALA A 494 58.75 33.91 48.73
C ALA A 494 60.03 33.08 48.92
N HIS A 495 60.31 32.15 48.00
CA HIS A 495 61.57 31.41 48.00
C HIS A 495 62.75 32.31 47.60
N GLU A 496 62.59 33.13 46.56
CA GLU A 496 63.64 34.03 46.08
C GLU A 496 64.01 35.12 47.11
N ILE A 497 63.08 35.58 47.95
CA ILE A 497 63.36 36.55 49.03
C ILE A 497 63.95 35.88 50.29
N LYS A 498 63.59 34.62 50.62
CA LYS A 498 64.20 33.90 51.75
C LYS A 498 65.69 33.61 51.57
N ASN A 499 66.09 33.38 50.32
CA ASN A 499 67.46 33.03 49.94
C ASN A 499 68.49 34.10 50.31
N PRO A 500 68.30 35.41 50.05
CA PRO A 500 69.20 36.46 50.50
C PRO A 500 69.06 36.78 51.99
N LEU A 501 67.88 36.63 52.59
CA LEU A 501 67.66 36.95 54.01
C LEU A 501 68.44 36.03 54.96
N THR A 502 68.54 34.74 54.66
CA THR A 502 69.21 33.78 55.57
C THR A 502 70.71 34.02 55.72
N PRO A 503 71.49 34.26 54.64
CA PRO A 503 72.89 34.66 54.73
C PRO A 503 73.10 36.02 55.40
N ILE A 504 72.19 36.99 55.23
CA ILE A 504 72.28 38.29 55.91
C ILE A 504 72.19 38.10 57.43
N GLN A 505 71.24 37.29 57.90
CA GLN A 505 71.12 36.95 59.33
C GLN A 505 72.38 36.25 59.84
N LEU A 506 72.81 35.16 59.19
CA LEU A 506 73.99 34.40 59.61
C LEU A 506 75.27 35.26 59.60
N SER A 507 75.39 36.20 58.65
CA SER A 507 76.52 37.12 58.59
C SER A 507 76.52 38.08 59.77
N ALA A 508 75.35 38.62 60.15
CA ALA A 508 75.21 39.49 61.31
C ALA A 508 75.51 38.75 62.62
N GLU A 509 74.94 37.55 62.82
CA GLU A 509 75.20 36.69 63.98
C GLU A 509 76.68 36.29 64.07
N ARG A 510 77.30 35.97 62.92
CA ARG A 510 78.73 35.62 62.85
C ARG A 510 79.63 36.81 63.16
N LEU A 511 79.29 38.01 62.68
CA LEU A 511 80.02 39.25 63.01
C LEU A 511 79.95 39.50 64.51
N GLN A 512 78.76 39.40 65.10
CA GLN A 512 78.55 39.53 66.54
C GLN A 512 79.40 38.50 67.31
N HIS A 513 79.26 37.20 67.01
CA HIS A 513 79.96 36.13 67.72
C HIS A 513 81.49 36.23 67.61
N LYS A 514 82.05 36.66 66.46
CA LYS A 514 83.51 36.71 66.28
C LYS A 514 84.19 37.97 66.82
N LEU A 515 83.49 39.11 66.82
CA LEU A 515 84.09 40.41 67.12
C LEU A 515 83.73 40.93 68.51
N ILE A 516 82.64 40.45 69.14
CA ILE A 516 82.18 40.96 70.44
C ILE A 516 83.22 40.79 71.56
N SER A 517 84.01 39.71 71.53
CA SER A 517 85.06 39.44 72.52
C SER A 517 86.40 40.11 72.19
N LYS A 518 86.49 40.88 71.10
CA LYS A 518 87.71 41.52 70.60
C LYS A 518 87.65 43.05 70.61
N LEU A 519 86.52 43.62 71.03
CA LEU A 519 86.24 45.05 71.03
C LEU A 519 86.15 45.55 72.48
N ASP A 520 86.50 46.81 72.69
CA ASP A 520 86.28 47.47 73.98
C ASP A 520 84.78 47.64 74.25
N GLU A 521 84.40 47.73 75.52
CA GLU A 521 83.00 47.80 75.99
C GLU A 521 82.04 48.71 75.17
N PRO A 522 82.39 49.97 74.83
CA PRO A 522 81.50 50.83 74.05
C PRO A 522 81.29 50.33 72.62
N ASP A 523 82.34 49.85 71.94
CA ASP A 523 82.25 49.34 70.57
C ASP A 523 81.55 47.97 70.50
N ALA A 524 81.78 47.12 71.51
CA ALA A 524 81.08 45.84 71.66
C ALA A 524 79.56 46.04 71.83
N ARG A 525 79.13 47.06 72.60
CA ARG A 525 77.71 47.44 72.75
C ARG A 525 77.10 47.92 71.43
N ILE A 526 77.83 48.73 70.66
CA ILE A 526 77.36 49.22 69.35
C ILE A 526 77.21 48.07 68.35
N LEU A 527 78.20 47.18 68.28
CA LEU A 527 78.16 45.99 67.43
C LEU A 527 76.97 45.10 67.80
N LYS A 528 76.79 44.79 69.10
CA LYS A 528 75.68 43.99 69.62
C LYS A 528 74.32 44.58 69.19
N ARG A 529 74.09 45.87 69.49
CA ARG A 529 72.84 46.55 69.12
C ARG A 529 72.59 46.55 67.62
N SER A 530 73.62 46.78 66.81
CA SER A 530 73.50 46.86 65.34
C SER A 530 73.21 45.49 64.73
N THR A 531 73.91 44.44 65.18
CA THR A 531 73.70 43.07 64.72
C THR A 531 72.34 42.53 65.15
N GLU A 532 71.93 42.75 66.41
CA GLU A 532 70.57 42.44 66.89
C GLU A 532 69.49 43.16 66.09
N THR A 533 69.70 44.43 65.74
CA THR A 533 68.75 45.18 64.89
C THR A 533 68.62 44.55 63.50
N ILE A 534 69.73 44.13 62.88
CA ILE A 534 69.72 43.46 61.57
C ILE A 534 69.00 42.11 61.66
N VAL A 535 69.31 41.31 62.68
CA VAL A 535 68.68 39.99 62.91
C VAL A 535 67.16 40.17 63.08
N ASN A 536 66.74 41.09 63.95
CA ASN A 536 65.33 41.38 64.18
C ASN A 536 64.61 41.85 62.90
N GLN A 537 65.27 42.67 62.07
CA GLN A 537 64.67 43.15 60.82
C GLN A 537 64.57 42.05 59.75
N VAL A 538 65.58 41.18 59.66
CA VAL A 538 65.54 40.01 58.78
C VAL A 538 64.46 39.02 59.22
N GLU A 539 64.29 38.82 60.52
CA GLU A 539 63.23 37.97 61.07
C GLU A 539 61.83 38.53 60.78
N ALA A 540 61.63 39.84 60.92
CA ALA A 540 60.40 40.52 60.51
C ALA A 540 60.10 40.34 59.01
N LEU A 541 61.11 40.46 58.14
CA LEU A 541 60.97 40.21 56.70
C LEU A 541 60.65 38.74 56.40
N LYS A 542 61.31 37.79 57.08
CA LYS A 542 61.00 36.35 56.96
C LYS A 542 59.55 36.06 57.34
N LYS A 543 59.03 36.70 58.40
CA LYS A 543 57.63 36.59 58.82
C LYS A 543 56.68 37.13 57.75
N MET A 544 56.92 38.33 57.24
CA MET A 544 56.10 38.94 56.18
C MET A 544 56.06 38.09 54.90
N VAL A 545 57.21 37.57 54.47
CA VAL A 545 57.32 36.71 53.28
C VAL A 545 56.59 35.38 53.47
N ASN A 546 56.62 34.81 54.68
CA ASN A 546 55.85 33.61 55.01
C ASN A 546 54.35 33.86 54.97
N GLU A 547 53.89 34.97 55.54
CA GLU A 547 52.47 35.37 55.52
C GLU A 547 51.96 35.60 54.10
N PHE A 548 52.76 36.26 53.24
CA PHE A 548 52.43 36.47 51.84
C PHE A 548 52.30 35.16 51.06
N ARG A 549 53.22 34.21 51.29
CA ARG A 549 53.18 32.88 50.68
C ARG A 549 51.94 32.10 51.10
N GLU A 550 51.55 32.19 52.37
CA GLU A 550 50.38 31.48 52.89
C GLU A 550 49.07 32.08 52.38
N TYR A 551 49.00 33.41 52.25
CA TYR A 551 47.89 34.11 51.62
C TYR A 551 47.68 33.68 50.16
N ALA A 552 48.77 33.41 49.43
CA ALA A 552 48.69 33.02 48.03
C ALA A 552 48.58 31.50 47.81
N ARG A 553 48.54 30.70 48.87
CA ARG A 553 48.39 29.25 48.77
C ARG A 553 46.95 28.89 48.35
N VAL A 554 46.83 27.93 47.43
CA VAL A 554 45.55 27.47 46.84
C VAL A 554 45.01 26.12 47.37
N PRO A 555 45.60 25.40 48.37
CA PRO A 555 45.03 24.10 48.74
C PRO A 555 43.66 24.29 49.39
N GLU A 556 42.73 23.44 49.00
CA GLU A 556 41.40 23.37 49.60
C GLU A 556 41.52 23.02 51.11
N PRO A 557 40.75 23.69 51.98
CA PRO A 557 40.74 23.36 53.39
C PRO A 557 40.20 21.94 53.59
N GLU A 558 40.89 21.12 54.38
CA GLU A 558 40.33 19.86 54.84
C GLU A 558 39.33 20.16 55.97
N LEU A 559 38.04 20.06 55.66
CA LEU A 559 36.97 20.45 56.57
C LEU A 559 36.62 19.30 57.53
N TYR A 560 36.91 19.48 58.80
CA TYR A 560 36.56 18.56 59.89
C TYR A 560 35.42 19.11 60.75
N GLN A 561 34.88 18.27 61.63
CA GLN A 561 33.94 18.68 62.67
C GLN A 561 34.74 19.33 63.81
N VAL A 562 34.57 20.64 64.03
CA VAL A 562 35.37 21.42 65.00
C VAL A 562 34.48 22.03 66.07
N ASP A 563 34.80 21.74 67.33
CA ASP A 563 34.24 22.45 68.48
C ASP A 563 35.02 23.77 68.68
N ILE A 564 34.38 24.89 68.34
CA ILE A 564 34.97 26.23 68.45
C ILE A 564 35.30 26.59 69.91
N ASN A 565 34.46 26.21 70.87
CA ASN A 565 34.71 26.49 72.28
C ASN A 565 35.95 25.75 72.78
N ARG A 566 36.10 24.47 72.39
CA ARG A 566 37.32 23.71 72.68
C ARG A 566 38.55 24.34 72.04
N LEU A 567 38.46 24.72 70.77
CA LEU A 567 39.58 25.32 70.03
C LEU A 567 40.04 26.64 70.66
N VAL A 568 39.10 27.50 71.07
CA VAL A 568 39.40 28.76 71.77
C VAL A 568 40.13 28.49 73.09
N ARG A 569 39.67 27.51 73.89
CA ARG A 569 40.34 27.15 75.16
C ARG A 569 41.77 26.64 74.94
N GLU A 570 41.98 25.78 73.93
CA GLU A 570 43.31 25.25 73.60
C GLU A 570 44.30 26.36 73.24
N ILE A 571 43.87 27.37 72.47
CA ILE A 571 44.71 28.50 72.09
C ILE A 571 44.99 29.41 73.28
N LEU A 572 43.96 29.74 74.08
CA LEU A 572 44.11 30.64 75.22
C LEU A 572 45.01 30.07 76.31
N ALA A 573 45.07 28.74 76.47
CA ALA A 573 46.01 28.07 77.38
C ALA A 573 47.48 28.43 77.06
N LEU A 574 47.84 28.54 75.77
CA LEU A 574 49.19 28.93 75.32
C LEU A 574 49.51 30.39 75.62
N TYR A 575 48.51 31.27 75.63
CA TYR A 575 48.69 32.69 75.97
C TYR A 575 48.82 32.93 77.48
N GLN A 576 48.35 32.01 78.32
CA GLN A 576 48.48 32.07 79.79
C GLN A 576 49.83 31.53 80.30
N THR A 577 50.61 30.80 79.50
CA THR A 577 51.85 30.14 79.97
C THR A 577 53.12 31.00 79.81
N THR A 578 53.03 32.15 79.14
CA THR A 578 54.18 33.00 78.79
C THR A 578 54.59 33.97 79.91
N ASP A 579 53.99 33.88 81.10
CA ASP A 579 54.20 34.79 82.25
C ASP A 579 55.61 34.73 82.90
N ASN A 580 56.56 33.93 82.40
CA ASN A 580 57.85 33.69 83.08
C ASN A 580 59.10 34.08 82.27
N THR A 581 59.10 35.20 81.55
CA THR A 581 60.36 35.80 81.03
C THR A 581 60.47 37.27 81.40
N GLU A 582 61.51 37.59 82.17
CA GLU A 582 61.72 38.81 82.96
C GLU A 582 61.88 40.15 82.20
N ASN A 583 61.39 40.35 80.95
CA ASN A 583 61.73 41.59 80.22
C ASN A 583 60.71 42.22 79.24
N GLU A 584 59.42 41.86 79.22
CA GLU A 584 58.42 42.64 78.44
C GLU A 584 57.10 42.85 79.21
N SER A 585 56.37 43.93 78.86
CA SER A 585 55.13 44.41 79.51
C SER A 585 54.12 43.29 79.86
N PRO A 586 53.36 43.41 80.97
CA PRO A 586 52.35 42.43 81.34
C PRO A 586 51.29 42.29 80.23
N LEU A 587 51.00 41.05 79.83
CA LEU A 587 49.96 40.72 78.86
C LEU A 587 48.57 41.19 79.39
N PRO A 588 47.68 41.69 78.52
CA PRO A 588 46.37 42.16 78.95
C PRO A 588 45.49 40.99 79.42
N PRO A 589 44.68 41.15 80.49
CA PRO A 589 43.73 40.13 80.93
C PRO A 589 42.72 39.79 79.81
N ILE A 590 42.56 38.49 79.56
CA ILE A 590 41.61 37.95 78.58
C ILE A 590 40.38 37.41 79.32
N THR A 591 39.23 38.06 79.14
CA THR A 591 37.94 37.60 79.64
C THR A 591 37.28 36.67 78.62
N ILE A 592 36.81 35.51 79.08
CA ILE A 592 36.22 34.50 78.20
C ILE A 592 34.71 34.37 78.50
N GLU A 593 33.89 34.63 77.49
CA GLU A 593 32.43 34.51 77.53
C GLU A 593 31.98 33.50 76.48
N LEU A 594 32.15 32.20 76.76
CA LEU A 594 31.72 31.15 75.84
C LEU A 594 30.24 30.81 76.07
N ALA A 595 29.45 30.79 75.00
CA ALA A 595 28.12 30.19 75.04
C ALA A 595 28.20 28.69 75.41
N GLY A 596 27.10 28.13 75.91
CA GLY A 596 26.95 26.71 76.26
C GLY A 596 27.11 25.75 75.08
N GLU A 597 26.41 24.61 75.07
CA GLU A 597 26.51 23.63 73.97
C GLU A 597 26.26 24.28 72.59
N LEU A 598 27.35 24.51 71.85
CA LEU A 598 27.34 25.00 70.48
C LEU A 598 27.44 23.80 69.54
N ALA A 599 26.72 23.85 68.42
CA ALA A 599 26.92 22.89 67.36
C ALA A 599 28.38 22.91 66.90
N PRO A 600 28.95 21.79 66.44
CA PRO A 600 30.27 21.84 65.80
C PRO A 600 30.19 22.65 64.50
N VAL A 601 31.28 23.31 64.11
CA VAL A 601 31.40 23.94 62.78
C VAL A 601 32.14 23.02 61.83
N ARG A 602 31.94 23.23 60.53
CA ARG A 602 32.69 22.53 59.48
C ARG A 602 33.93 23.36 59.12
N GLY A 603 35.12 22.88 59.48
CA GLY A 603 36.33 23.67 59.29
C GLY A 603 37.66 22.96 59.51
N ASP A 604 38.73 23.55 59.03
CA ASP A 604 40.11 23.10 59.26
C ASP A 604 40.59 23.64 60.63
N PRO A 605 40.87 22.76 61.62
CA PRO A 605 41.31 23.19 62.95
C PRO A 605 42.60 24.03 62.94
N ALA A 606 43.54 23.75 62.03
CA ALA A 606 44.80 24.48 61.96
C ALA A 606 44.60 25.90 61.42
N ARG A 607 43.75 26.07 60.40
CA ARG A 607 43.46 27.37 59.81
C ARG A 607 42.54 28.21 60.69
N LEU A 608 41.58 27.59 61.37
CA LEU A 608 40.77 28.26 62.39
C LEU A 608 41.61 28.69 63.60
N ARG A 609 42.62 27.90 64.01
CA ARG A 609 43.63 28.35 65.00
C ARG A 609 44.35 29.61 64.56
N GLN A 610 44.76 29.66 63.29
CA GLN A 610 45.43 30.83 62.71
C GLN A 610 44.52 32.07 62.71
N VAL A 611 43.22 31.90 62.40
CA VAL A 611 42.24 32.99 62.49
C VAL A 611 42.18 33.54 63.91
N ILE A 612 41.99 32.68 64.92
CA ILE A 612 41.88 33.09 66.32
C ILE A 612 43.18 33.76 66.80
N HIS A 613 44.34 33.21 66.44
CA HIS A 613 45.64 33.79 66.73
C HIS A 613 45.80 35.20 66.14
N ASN A 614 45.47 35.39 64.86
CA ASN A 614 45.56 36.69 64.20
C ASN A 614 44.61 37.73 64.81
N LEU A 615 43.41 37.31 65.22
CA LEU A 615 42.47 38.19 65.92
C LEU A 615 42.97 38.59 67.30
N LEU A 616 43.50 37.64 68.09
CA LEU A 616 44.08 37.90 69.40
C LEU A 616 45.34 38.78 69.32
N GLN A 617 46.23 38.52 68.36
CA GLN A 617 47.44 39.32 68.14
C GLN A 617 47.06 40.76 67.71
N ASN A 618 46.08 40.91 66.82
CA ASN A 618 45.58 42.23 66.44
C ASN A 618 45.00 43.02 67.62
N ALA A 619 44.26 42.33 68.51
CA ALA A 619 43.74 42.91 69.73
C ALA A 619 44.85 43.31 70.71
N GLN A 620 45.85 42.46 70.95
CA GLN A 620 47.00 42.77 71.82
C GLN A 620 47.81 43.97 71.32
N ASP A 621 48.11 44.01 70.02
CA ASP A 621 48.82 45.14 69.42
C ASP A 621 48.06 46.47 69.58
N ALA A 622 46.72 46.43 69.54
CA ALA A 622 45.89 47.62 69.73
C ALA A 622 45.96 48.17 71.16
N LEU A 623 46.40 47.34 72.11
CA LEU A 623 46.43 47.62 73.55
C LEU A 623 47.82 47.98 74.10
N ALA A 624 48.89 47.95 73.28
CA ALA A 624 50.30 48.09 73.72
C ALA A 624 50.65 49.36 74.53
N ASN A 625 49.77 50.36 74.62
CA ASN A 625 49.97 51.61 75.40
C ASN A 625 48.73 52.01 76.24
N ILE A 626 47.89 51.05 76.64
CA ILE A 626 46.64 51.31 77.38
C ILE A 626 46.77 50.81 78.82
N LYS A 627 46.45 51.67 79.80
CA LYS A 627 46.65 51.37 81.24
C LYS A 627 45.73 50.27 81.78
N GLU A 628 44.52 50.17 81.25
CA GLU A 628 43.50 49.17 81.64
C GLU A 628 43.15 48.31 80.42
N ALA A 629 44.15 47.65 79.84
CA ALA A 629 43.97 46.84 78.65
C ALA A 629 43.08 45.61 78.94
N ALA A 630 42.04 45.39 78.13
CA ALA A 630 41.12 44.27 78.28
C ALA A 630 40.76 43.68 76.91
N ILE A 631 40.80 42.35 76.83
CA ILE A 631 40.34 41.59 75.65
C ILE A 631 39.19 40.69 76.10
N THR A 632 38.08 40.70 75.37
CA THR A 632 36.97 39.77 75.57
C THR A 632 36.83 38.86 74.37
N VAL A 633 36.88 37.55 74.59
CA VAL A 633 36.58 36.53 73.58
C VAL A 633 35.21 35.95 73.87
N ARG A 634 34.28 36.12 72.92
CA ARG A 634 32.88 35.69 73.08
C ARG A 634 32.46 34.77 71.94
N THR A 635 31.76 33.68 72.27
CA THR A 635 31.05 32.84 71.29
C THR A 635 29.54 32.92 71.49
N ARG A 636 28.77 32.95 70.40
CA ARG A 636 27.30 32.89 70.44
C ARG A 636 26.73 32.13 69.25
N SER A 637 25.58 31.50 69.43
CA SER A 637 24.78 31.00 68.30
C SER A 637 24.00 32.14 67.66
N VAL A 638 23.97 32.20 66.33
CA VAL A 638 23.22 33.16 65.52
C VAL A 638 22.41 32.42 64.45
N ASN A 639 21.37 33.04 63.89
CA ASN A 639 20.46 32.39 62.92
C ASN A 639 21.18 31.76 61.71
N ASN A 640 22.38 32.23 61.37
CA ASN A 640 23.16 31.78 60.21
C ASN A 640 24.44 31.02 60.60
N GLY A 641 24.55 30.50 61.83
CA GLY A 641 25.68 29.70 62.30
C GLY A 641 26.20 30.07 63.69
N ILE A 642 27.51 30.01 63.87
CA ILE A 642 28.19 30.28 65.14
C ILE A 642 29.07 31.50 64.96
N GLU A 643 28.85 32.50 65.81
CA GLU A 643 29.66 33.70 65.84
C GLU A 643 30.75 33.58 66.91
N LEU A 644 31.99 33.78 66.52
CA LEU A 644 33.12 34.04 67.41
C LEU A 644 33.51 35.51 67.25
N SER A 645 33.57 36.24 68.36
CA SER A 645 33.99 37.64 68.36
C SER A 645 35.13 37.89 69.34
N VAL A 646 36.10 38.69 68.91
CA VAL A 646 37.18 39.22 69.75
C VAL A 646 36.99 40.73 69.85
N THR A 647 36.89 41.21 71.08
CA THR A 647 36.66 42.62 71.43
C THR A 647 37.84 43.14 72.23
N ASP A 648 38.37 44.30 71.85
CA ASP A 648 39.39 45.04 72.60
C ASP A 648 38.88 46.43 72.97
N ASN A 649 39.41 47.01 74.06
CA ASN A 649 39.17 48.40 74.45
C ASN A 649 40.27 49.36 73.93
N GLY A 650 40.81 49.05 72.74
CA GLY A 650 41.85 49.80 72.05
C GLY A 650 41.39 51.07 71.35
N LYS A 651 42.22 51.56 70.43
CA LYS A 651 41.97 52.81 69.68
C LYS A 651 40.90 52.69 68.56
N GLY A 652 40.41 51.48 68.27
CA GLY A 652 39.50 51.24 67.17
C GLY A 652 40.14 51.36 65.77
N PHE A 653 39.34 51.16 64.73
CA PHE A 653 39.72 51.36 63.32
C PHE A 653 39.40 52.80 62.86
N PRO A 654 40.35 53.56 62.28
CA PRO A 654 40.03 54.84 61.64
C PRO A 654 39.01 54.67 60.49
N GLU A 655 38.02 55.57 60.37
CA GLU A 655 36.94 55.44 59.37
C GLU A 655 37.45 55.37 57.91
N GLN A 656 38.60 55.98 57.61
CA GLN A 656 39.24 55.92 56.28
C GLN A 656 39.78 54.52 55.93
N VAL A 657 40.15 53.72 56.92
CA VAL A 657 40.80 52.40 56.73
C VAL A 657 39.79 51.26 56.84
N LYS A 658 38.64 51.50 57.47
CA LYS A 658 37.58 50.51 57.73
C LYS A 658 37.06 49.82 56.47
N THR A 659 36.94 50.55 55.35
CA THR A 659 36.44 50.01 54.07
C THR A 659 37.47 49.15 53.32
N HIS A 660 38.77 49.35 53.61
CA HIS A 660 39.89 48.68 52.95
C HIS A 660 40.67 47.74 53.89
N VAL A 661 40.14 47.48 55.09
CA VAL A 661 40.85 46.73 56.15
C VAL A 661 41.10 45.26 55.79
N PHE A 662 40.38 44.73 54.80
CA PHE A 662 40.56 43.39 54.25
C PHE A 662 41.43 43.35 52.99
N GLU A 663 41.85 44.50 52.48
CA GLU A 663 42.78 44.57 51.36
C GLU A 663 44.22 44.30 51.85
N PRO A 664 45.01 43.50 51.12
CA PRO A 664 46.39 43.22 51.48
C PRO A 664 47.23 44.49 51.63
N TYR A 665 48.15 44.50 52.62
CA TYR A 665 49.13 45.56 52.89
C TYR A 665 48.57 46.88 53.43
N VAL A 666 47.26 46.98 53.66
CA VAL A 666 46.64 48.12 54.32
C VAL A 666 46.88 48.02 55.84
N THR A 667 47.74 48.88 56.38
CA THR A 667 48.08 48.91 57.83
C THR A 667 48.31 50.33 58.32
N THR A 668 47.91 50.62 59.56
CA THR A 668 48.19 51.88 60.26
C THR A 668 49.36 51.76 61.25
N LYS A 669 49.99 50.58 61.33
CA LYS A 669 51.05 50.26 62.31
C LYS A 669 52.45 50.27 61.65
N PRO A 670 53.48 50.88 62.28
CA PRO A 670 54.85 50.96 61.74
C PRO A 670 55.60 49.62 61.66
N ARG A 671 55.15 48.57 62.36
CA ARG A 671 55.69 47.20 62.31
C ARG A 671 54.68 46.13 61.83
N GLY A 672 53.50 46.54 61.38
CA GLY A 672 52.45 45.62 60.94
C GLY A 672 52.61 45.20 59.49
N THR A 673 52.37 43.93 59.16
CA THR A 673 52.48 43.41 57.78
C THR A 673 51.27 43.74 56.91
N GLY A 674 50.13 44.12 57.50
CA GLY A 674 48.89 44.40 56.76
C GLY A 674 48.25 43.16 56.12
N LEU A 675 48.71 41.95 56.45
CA LEU A 675 48.21 40.69 55.89
C LEU A 675 47.30 39.90 56.84
N GLY A 676 47.30 40.21 58.14
CA GLY A 676 46.57 39.44 59.16
C GLY A 676 45.06 39.37 58.94
N LEU A 677 44.38 40.51 58.76
CA LEU A 677 42.93 40.56 58.52
C LEU A 677 42.50 40.07 57.13
N PRO A 678 43.24 40.35 56.03
CA PRO A 678 43.04 39.69 54.74
C PRO A 678 43.12 38.16 54.82
N ILE A 679 44.06 37.61 55.59
CA ILE A 679 44.17 36.16 55.84
C ILE A 679 42.95 35.65 56.61
N VAL A 680 42.48 36.38 57.63
CA VAL A 680 41.24 36.02 58.36
C VAL A 680 40.04 35.97 57.42
N LYS A 681 39.87 37.00 56.57
CA LYS A 681 38.79 37.06 55.59
C LYS A 681 38.84 35.89 54.61
N LYS A 682 40.01 35.61 54.04
CA LYS A 682 40.23 34.49 53.12
C LYS A 682 39.89 33.15 53.76
N ILE A 683 40.41 32.86 54.96
CA ILE A 683 40.15 31.58 55.64
C ILE A 683 38.66 31.44 55.95
N VAL A 684 38.01 32.49 56.45
CA VAL A 684 36.58 32.45 56.78
C VAL A 684 35.71 32.26 55.52
N ASP A 685 36.05 32.90 54.41
CA ASP A 685 35.34 32.73 53.14
C ASP A 685 35.51 31.30 52.57
N GLU A 686 36.71 30.73 52.66
CA GLU A 686 36.97 29.32 52.31
C GLU A 686 36.21 28.32 53.19
N HIS A 687 35.77 28.75 54.38
CA HIS A 687 34.94 27.96 55.31
C HIS A 687 33.44 28.27 55.17
N GLY A 688 33.04 29.03 54.13
CA GLY A 688 31.65 29.42 53.89
C GLY A 688 31.08 30.38 54.94
N GLY A 689 31.95 31.07 55.69
CA GLY A 689 31.58 32.01 56.73
C GLY A 689 31.61 33.47 56.27
N THR A 690 31.38 34.39 57.21
CA THR A 690 31.48 35.84 56.97
C THR A 690 32.22 36.55 58.10
N VAL A 691 32.97 37.60 57.77
CA VAL A 691 33.71 38.43 58.74
C VAL A 691 33.06 39.82 58.82
N LYS A 692 32.88 40.34 60.04
CA LYS A 692 32.37 41.68 60.32
C LYS A 692 33.30 42.41 61.27
N ILE A 693 33.45 43.71 61.05
CA ILE A 693 34.28 44.60 61.88
C ILE A 693 33.45 45.80 62.30
N GLN A 694 33.53 46.17 63.58
CA GLN A 694 32.87 47.35 64.14
C GLN A 694 33.72 48.02 65.22
N ASN A 695 33.61 49.34 65.36
CA ASN A 695 34.19 50.08 66.49
C ASN A 695 33.20 50.10 67.65
N ILE A 696 33.70 49.98 68.88
CA ILE A 696 32.89 50.04 70.11
C ILE A 696 33.11 51.40 70.80
N GLN A 697 32.02 51.99 71.29
CA GLN A 697 32.03 53.23 72.07
C GLN A 697 32.25 52.93 73.56
N PRO A 698 32.99 53.76 74.33
CA PRO A 698 33.66 55.00 73.91
C PRO A 698 35.00 54.77 73.19
N HIS A 699 35.67 53.63 73.37
CA HIS A 699 36.90 53.24 72.65
C HIS A 699 36.96 51.71 72.52
N GLY A 700 37.37 51.19 71.35
CA GLY A 700 37.58 49.77 71.12
C GLY A 700 37.23 49.29 69.71
N ALA A 701 37.56 48.04 69.42
CA ALA A 701 37.14 47.35 68.20
C ALA A 701 36.58 45.96 68.51
N GLN A 702 35.70 45.48 67.63
CA GLN A 702 35.22 44.12 67.62
C GLN A 702 35.30 43.54 66.22
N VAL A 703 35.96 42.39 66.13
CA VAL A 703 35.98 41.57 64.92
C VAL A 703 35.19 40.30 65.20
N SER A 704 34.17 40.04 64.37
CA SER A 704 33.28 38.89 64.50
C SER A 704 33.36 38.03 63.25
N ILE A 705 33.53 36.72 63.43
CA ILE A 705 33.47 35.73 62.36
C ILE A 705 32.23 34.86 62.57
N ILE A 706 31.46 34.63 61.51
CA ILE A 706 30.26 33.79 61.53
C ILE A 706 30.56 32.57 60.66
N LEU A 707 30.58 31.38 61.26
CA LEU A 707 30.85 30.11 60.59
C LEU A 707 29.57 29.27 60.52
N PRO A 708 29.29 28.57 59.41
CA PRO A 708 28.10 27.73 59.30
C PRO A 708 28.18 26.56 60.31
N ALA A 709 27.08 26.31 61.00
CA ALA A 709 26.96 25.14 61.86
C ALA A 709 26.96 23.87 61.01
N PHE A 710 27.60 22.81 61.50
CA PHE A 710 27.55 21.49 60.90
C PHE A 710 26.15 20.89 61.15
N LEU A 711 25.22 21.15 60.23
CA LEU A 711 23.92 20.49 60.22
C LEU A 711 24.13 19.03 59.80
N HIS A 712 23.76 18.10 60.68
CA HIS A 712 23.71 16.68 60.34
C HIS A 712 22.61 16.50 59.30
N ASN A 713 22.98 16.33 58.04
CA ASN A 713 22.02 16.13 56.96
C ASN A 713 21.46 14.69 57.07
N SER A 714 20.51 14.47 57.97
CA SER A 714 19.72 13.24 58.04
C SER A 714 18.63 13.25 56.96
N SER A 715 19.06 13.25 55.69
CA SER A 715 18.17 13.11 54.54
C SER A 715 18.96 12.72 53.29
N HIS A 716 19.48 11.48 53.26
CA HIS A 716 19.86 10.78 52.01
C HIS A 716 20.10 9.28 52.28
N VAL A 717 19.05 8.51 52.56
CA VAL A 717 18.96 7.07 52.21
C VAL A 717 17.49 6.71 52.04
N SER A 718 16.93 6.90 50.84
CA SER A 718 15.74 6.17 50.37
C SER A 718 15.41 6.56 48.92
N SER A 719 16.19 6.06 47.95
CA SER A 719 15.80 6.04 46.53
C SER A 719 16.81 5.24 45.68
N GLU A 720 17.15 4.01 46.08
CA GLU A 720 17.88 3.09 45.18
C GLU A 720 17.65 1.63 45.60
N ALA A 721 16.39 1.18 45.49
CA ALA A 721 16.01 -0.22 45.57
C ALA A 721 14.62 -0.44 44.96
N ALA A 722 14.44 -0.11 43.67
CA ALA A 722 13.30 -0.56 42.88
C ALA A 722 13.61 -0.44 41.38
N HIS A 723 14.50 -1.31 40.87
CA HIS A 723 14.44 -1.90 39.52
C HIS A 723 15.62 -2.86 39.37
N ALA A 724 15.37 -4.11 39.75
CA ALA A 724 16.03 -5.30 39.24
C ALA A 724 14.94 -6.18 38.61
#